data_AF-A0A951MA07-F1
#
_entry.id   AF-A0A951MA07-F1
#
_cell.length_a   1.000
_cell.length_b   1.000
_cell.length_c   1.000
_cell.angle_alpha   90.00
_cell.angle_beta   90.00
_cell.angle_gamma   90.00
#
_symmetry.space_group_name_H-M   'P 1'
#
loop_
_entity.id
_entity.type
_entity.pdbx_description
1 polymer ?
#
loop_
_entity_poly.entity_id
_entity_poly.type
_entity_poly.pdbx_seq_one_letter_code
_entity_poly.pdbx_strand_id
1 'polypeptide(L)'
;MNRDQLLSDFSPFTDIGEEPPKIALQKGKFTVRFIRDGRELKLVIDSTTGVVQSTLGKSPVRHHTSVAALLASELFANLRRWAEVQRDLLSGEIERRMIPVNASTHDDVPIKSINEVSKLLGSAARPDGAAEVLLIDGPAGIGKTNLIVQLALERATSYKSAPTPLILHIKSRGRVLSNLDDLMAFSLQTIRSTVTYDQVPVLVRHGLIVAAIDGFDELGDPNGYDTAWGQLSELIAFVRGKGTLILAGRDTFISRARLLKDVSSLRESIDIVNSLTLLLPSPQQAKEWLRNHNWTEANLEIPSISVLLDENSFALRPVFLRLLAENIKPKDIKGEHERFLTSFLLKRIIAREAKLFGKAVQAVMSIPQIEAFIENFMLETAREMADMQAEALDATTLSWIAEAALGDGYSAEIVGLIKNRAAVVALLMNDERPGYRAFVHTHIQNYFLAKVAVEAVSRGDTPKFIRRNILGAEFLSTFIDVVSECSSEAPSMVSGFLGRAQNLAQTYPHLDRGARNLGALLLASFQCVRAEDEAYFAGFQVDDAVTRGTAGPTKVSGVVINQIDCRQADLSALEFKETSIISVIADDASRFSSSFPVPRVLVDEGGAQLSDAAKIAEWLDKRGRSAKPASNLVVSDKVKKHRVYAVLGRACRMRQYWLRDGDDDVHAERVLKDPNWPTLSSVLKQNGFLRIEKRDASGGASPFYHIRHSERLLSERSTDTEVVKFFKDLDDAI
;
A
#
# COMPACT_ATOMS: atom_id res chain seq x y z
N MET A 1 -13.90 39.77 -6.47
CA MET A 1 -14.35 38.97 -7.64
C MET A 1 -14.19 39.82 -8.88
N ASN A 2 -13.48 39.34 -9.91
CA ASN A 2 -13.22 40.09 -11.14
C ASN A 2 -13.84 39.36 -12.35
N ARG A 3 -13.82 40.02 -13.53
CA ARG A 3 -14.42 39.50 -14.76
C ARG A 3 -13.79 38.18 -15.20
N ASP A 4 -12.46 38.08 -15.12
CA ASP A 4 -11.72 36.91 -15.62
C ASP A 4 -11.98 35.67 -14.76
N GLN A 5 -12.11 35.85 -13.45
CA GLN A 5 -12.50 34.78 -12.53
C GLN A 5 -13.91 34.27 -12.83
N LEU A 6 -14.87 35.17 -13.07
CA LEU A 6 -16.23 34.77 -13.45
C LEU A 6 -16.27 34.03 -14.78
N LEU A 7 -15.43 34.44 -15.74
CA LEU A 7 -15.30 33.75 -17.01
C LEU A 7 -14.74 32.34 -16.79
N SER A 8 -13.66 32.22 -16.02
CA SER A 8 -13.08 30.91 -15.66
C SER A 8 -14.05 30.01 -14.90
N ASP A 9 -14.87 30.57 -14.00
CA ASP A 9 -15.80 29.80 -13.18
C ASP A 9 -17.00 29.28 -13.98
N PHE A 10 -17.50 30.03 -14.96
CA PHE A 10 -18.72 29.67 -15.70
C PHE A 10 -18.46 29.04 -17.07
N SER A 11 -17.27 29.20 -17.67
CA SER A 11 -16.95 28.58 -18.96
C SER A 11 -17.14 27.05 -18.97
N PRO A 12 -16.68 26.28 -17.96
CA PRO A 12 -16.89 24.83 -17.90
C PRO A 12 -18.36 24.37 -17.83
N PHE A 13 -19.28 25.30 -17.54
CA PHE A 13 -20.71 25.02 -17.43
C PHE A 13 -21.51 25.42 -18.67
N THR A 14 -20.83 25.91 -19.71
CA THR A 14 -21.43 26.28 -21.00
C THR A 14 -21.57 25.04 -21.88
N ASP A 15 -22.63 24.98 -22.67
CA ASP A 15 -22.85 23.84 -23.56
C ASP A 15 -21.76 23.73 -24.63
N ILE A 16 -21.47 22.49 -25.03
CA ILE A 16 -20.45 22.19 -26.03
C ILE A 16 -20.82 22.85 -27.36
N GLY A 17 -19.89 23.62 -27.92
CA GLY A 17 -20.06 24.31 -29.21
C GLY A 17 -20.62 25.72 -29.11
N GLU A 18 -20.98 26.19 -27.91
CA GLU A 18 -21.47 27.54 -27.68
C GLU A 18 -20.34 28.55 -27.39
N GLU A 19 -20.61 29.84 -27.56
CA GLU A 19 -19.67 30.91 -27.22
C GLU A 19 -19.43 30.99 -25.70
N PRO A 20 -18.22 31.40 -25.24
CA PRO A 20 -17.93 31.62 -23.83
C PRO A 20 -18.90 32.62 -23.16
N PRO A 21 -19.07 32.56 -21.83
CA PRO A 21 -19.97 33.45 -21.11
C PRO A 21 -19.74 34.94 -21.38
N LYS A 22 -20.81 35.64 -21.77
CA LYS A 22 -20.81 37.09 -21.99
C LYS A 22 -20.98 37.79 -20.65
N ILE A 23 -19.96 38.54 -20.23
CA ILE A 23 -19.91 39.22 -18.94
C ILE A 23 -19.91 40.74 -19.14
N ALA A 24 -20.88 41.42 -18.54
CA ALA A 24 -20.97 42.88 -18.51
C ALA A 24 -21.03 43.39 -17.06
N LEU A 25 -20.30 44.46 -16.75
CA LEU A 25 -20.35 45.13 -15.46
C LEU A 25 -21.17 46.41 -15.59
N GLN A 26 -22.28 46.53 -14.84
CA GLN A 26 -23.09 47.74 -14.79
C GLN A 26 -23.53 48.02 -13.36
N LYS A 27 -23.33 49.27 -12.89
CA LYS A 27 -23.78 49.74 -11.57
C LYS A 27 -23.40 48.79 -10.41
N GLY A 28 -22.16 48.29 -10.40
CA GLY A 28 -21.67 47.37 -9.37
C GLY A 28 -22.21 45.94 -9.44
N LYS A 29 -22.89 45.57 -10.53
CA LYS A 29 -23.40 44.20 -10.75
C LYS A 29 -22.81 43.60 -12.01
N PHE A 30 -22.31 42.38 -11.91
CA PHE A 30 -21.92 41.57 -13.06
C PHE A 30 -23.15 40.87 -13.61
N THR A 31 -23.43 41.06 -14.89
CA THR A 31 -24.41 40.26 -15.62
C THR A 31 -23.65 39.25 -16.47
N VAL A 32 -23.90 37.96 -16.24
CA VAL A 32 -23.31 36.85 -16.99
C VAL A 32 -24.42 36.18 -17.81
N ARG A 33 -24.17 35.90 -19.09
CA ARG A 33 -25.11 35.19 -19.98
C ARG A 33 -24.38 34.11 -20.78
N PHE A 34 -24.95 32.92 -20.81
CA PHE A 34 -24.45 31.78 -21.59
C PHE A 34 -25.58 30.75 -21.80
N ILE A 35 -25.36 29.77 -22.65
CA ILE A 35 -26.30 28.68 -22.92
C ILE A 35 -25.90 27.47 -22.09
N ARG A 36 -26.87 26.89 -21.38
CA ARG A 36 -26.74 25.69 -20.58
C ARG A 36 -27.99 24.82 -20.74
N ASP A 37 -27.80 23.53 -20.99
CA ASP A 37 -28.87 22.57 -21.27
C ASP A 37 -29.84 23.07 -22.36
N GLY A 38 -29.29 23.71 -23.40
CA GLY A 38 -30.03 24.28 -24.53
C GLY A 38 -30.85 25.53 -24.21
N ARG A 39 -30.64 26.17 -23.05
CA ARG A 39 -31.40 27.35 -22.60
C ARG A 39 -30.47 28.49 -22.20
N GLU A 40 -30.88 29.73 -22.49
CA GLU A 40 -30.15 30.92 -22.04
C GLU A 40 -30.26 31.03 -20.51
N LEU A 41 -29.11 31.01 -19.84
CA LEU A 41 -28.96 31.28 -18.42
C LEU A 41 -28.43 32.70 -18.23
N LYS A 42 -29.20 33.53 -17.53
CA LYS A 42 -28.81 34.86 -17.11
C LYS A 42 -28.55 34.89 -15.61
N LEU A 43 -27.35 35.31 -15.22
CA LEU A 43 -26.96 35.54 -13.83
C LEU A 43 -26.73 37.03 -13.61
N VAL A 44 -27.24 37.56 -12.49
CA VAL A 44 -26.92 38.91 -12.01
C VAL A 44 -26.28 38.78 -10.64
N ILE A 45 -25.00 39.12 -10.56
CA ILE A 45 -24.17 38.95 -9.37
C ILE A 45 -23.80 40.32 -8.82
N ASP A 46 -24.15 40.56 -7.57
CA ASP A 46 -23.79 41.78 -6.87
C ASP A 46 -22.32 41.72 -6.44
N SER A 47 -21.49 42.66 -6.91
CA SER A 47 -20.04 42.63 -6.66
C SER A 47 -19.66 42.91 -5.21
N THR A 48 -20.55 43.50 -4.42
CA THR A 48 -20.29 43.89 -3.03
C THR A 48 -20.83 42.83 -2.06
N THR A 49 -22.06 42.36 -2.29
CA THR A 49 -22.72 41.39 -1.38
C THR A 49 -22.51 39.94 -1.81
N GLY A 50 -22.10 39.68 -3.06
CA GLY A 50 -21.94 38.34 -3.62
C GLY A 50 -23.26 37.62 -3.96
N VAL A 51 -24.42 38.22 -3.64
CA VAL A 51 -25.74 37.66 -3.90
C VAL A 51 -25.97 37.49 -5.40
N VAL A 52 -26.56 36.36 -5.78
CA VAL A 52 -26.79 36.00 -7.19
C VAL A 52 -28.27 35.81 -7.48
N GLN A 53 -28.74 36.42 -8.57
CA GLN A 53 -30.03 36.14 -9.16
C GLN A 53 -29.83 35.32 -10.42
N SER A 54 -30.56 34.21 -10.57
CA SER A 54 -30.49 33.33 -11.73
C SER A 54 -31.83 33.23 -12.44
N THR A 55 -31.82 33.34 -13.77
CA THR A 55 -32.99 33.14 -14.65
C THR A 55 -32.59 32.20 -15.78
N LEU A 56 -33.25 31.04 -15.87
CA LEU A 56 -33.04 30.06 -16.95
C LEU A 56 -34.22 30.12 -17.93
N GLY A 57 -34.00 30.62 -19.15
CA GLY A 57 -35.05 30.84 -20.14
C GLY A 57 -36.19 31.71 -19.60
N LYS A 58 -37.42 31.17 -19.59
CA LYS A 58 -38.63 31.86 -19.08
C LYS A 58 -38.99 31.48 -17.62
N SER A 59 -38.12 30.74 -16.93
CA SER A 59 -38.37 30.34 -15.53
C SER A 59 -38.32 31.54 -14.56
N PRO A 60 -39.01 31.47 -13.42
CA PRO A 60 -38.98 32.54 -12.42
C PRO A 60 -37.56 32.78 -11.89
N VAL A 61 -37.29 34.03 -11.50
CA VAL A 61 -36.00 34.43 -10.90
C VAL A 61 -35.81 33.68 -9.59
N ARG A 62 -34.67 32.99 -9.46
CA ARG A 62 -34.22 32.38 -8.20
C ARG A 62 -33.11 33.22 -7.57
N HIS A 63 -33.09 33.30 -6.25
CA HIS A 63 -32.11 34.05 -5.49
C HIS A 63 -31.19 33.11 -4.71
N HIS A 64 -29.89 33.39 -4.73
CA HIS A 64 -28.85 32.63 -4.06
C HIS A 64 -27.98 33.58 -3.24
N THR A 65 -27.56 33.15 -2.06
CA THR A 65 -26.78 33.98 -1.12
C THR A 65 -25.35 34.25 -1.60
N SER A 66 -24.83 33.42 -2.50
CA SER A 66 -23.48 33.55 -3.07
C SER A 66 -23.36 32.79 -4.39
N VAL A 67 -22.25 32.98 -5.12
CA VAL A 67 -21.88 32.15 -6.28
C VAL A 67 -21.72 30.68 -5.87
N ALA A 68 -21.13 30.41 -4.71
CA ALA A 68 -21.01 29.04 -4.18
C ALA A 68 -22.40 28.40 -3.96
N ALA A 69 -23.36 29.15 -3.42
CA ALA A 69 -24.73 28.66 -3.25
C ALA A 69 -25.43 28.37 -4.59
N LEU A 70 -25.17 29.18 -5.62
CA LEU A 70 -25.65 28.92 -6.99
C LEU A 70 -25.06 27.63 -7.55
N LEU A 71 -23.74 27.46 -7.47
CA LEU A 71 -23.03 26.29 -7.98
C LEU A 71 -23.45 24.99 -7.27
N ALA A 72 -23.81 25.07 -5.98
CA ALA A 72 -24.33 23.94 -5.21
C ALA A 72 -25.77 23.54 -5.57
N SER A 73 -26.51 24.43 -6.25
CA SER A 73 -27.94 24.26 -6.52
C SER A 73 -28.23 23.22 -7.60
N GLU A 74 -29.51 22.86 -7.76
CA GLU A 74 -30.01 21.95 -8.79
C GLU A 74 -29.68 22.38 -10.22
N LEU A 75 -29.41 23.67 -10.45
CA LEU A 75 -29.08 24.22 -11.77
C LEU A 75 -27.65 23.85 -12.21
N PHE A 76 -26.78 23.55 -11.25
CA PHE A 76 -25.36 23.25 -11.46
C PHE A 76 -25.06 21.85 -10.92
N ALA A 77 -24.39 21.74 -9.77
CA ALA A 77 -23.86 20.46 -9.30
C ALA A 77 -24.88 19.60 -8.52
N ASN A 78 -26.01 20.16 -8.08
CA ASN A 78 -27.00 19.49 -7.24
C ASN A 78 -26.37 18.69 -6.09
N LEU A 79 -25.58 19.37 -5.25
CA LEU A 79 -24.79 18.70 -4.21
C LEU A 79 -25.64 17.97 -3.18
N ARG A 80 -26.91 18.36 -3.02
CA ARG A 80 -27.86 17.62 -2.17
C ARG A 80 -28.13 16.22 -2.71
N ARG A 81 -28.38 16.09 -4.02
CA ARG A 81 -28.56 14.78 -4.67
C ARG A 81 -27.24 13.99 -4.67
N TRP A 82 -26.12 14.66 -4.92
CA TRP A 82 -24.80 14.03 -4.81
C TRP A 82 -24.61 13.39 -3.43
N ALA A 83 -24.83 14.14 -2.35
CA ALA A 83 -24.69 13.65 -0.98
C ALA A 83 -25.59 12.43 -0.70
N GLU A 84 -26.83 12.43 -1.20
CA GLU A 84 -27.75 11.31 -1.04
C GLU A 84 -27.24 10.05 -1.76
N VAL A 85 -26.86 10.17 -3.03
CA VAL A 85 -26.33 9.02 -3.81
C VAL A 85 -25.04 8.50 -3.21
N GLN A 86 -24.13 9.39 -2.82
CA GLN A 86 -22.86 9.02 -2.20
C GLN A 86 -23.08 8.29 -0.86
N ARG A 87 -23.99 8.79 -0.01
CA ARG A 87 -24.35 8.12 1.24
C ARG A 87 -24.92 6.73 0.96
N ASP A 88 -25.84 6.60 0.01
CA ASP A 88 -26.50 5.33 -0.28
C ASP A 88 -25.50 4.30 -0.85
N LEU A 89 -24.59 4.73 -1.72
CA LEU A 89 -23.49 3.91 -2.25
C LEU A 89 -22.54 3.45 -1.12
N LEU A 90 -22.00 4.39 -0.35
CA LEU A 90 -20.95 4.10 0.65
C LEU A 90 -21.50 3.41 1.90
N SER A 91 -22.77 3.63 2.26
CA SER A 91 -23.39 2.96 3.42
C SER A 91 -23.60 1.46 3.22
N GLY A 92 -23.63 0.99 1.96
CA GLY A 92 -23.64 -0.43 1.64
C GLY A 92 -22.25 -1.07 1.70
N GLU A 93 -21.19 -0.29 1.45
CA GLU A 93 -19.79 -0.75 1.48
C GLU A 93 -19.19 -0.72 2.89
N ILE A 94 -19.56 0.28 3.68
CA ILE A 94 -19.11 0.43 5.07
C ILE A 94 -19.99 -0.41 5.98
N GLU A 95 -19.49 -1.58 6.39
CA GLU A 95 -20.06 -2.29 7.53
C GLU A 95 -19.92 -1.44 8.81
N ARG A 96 -20.94 -1.47 9.69
CA ARG A 96 -21.01 -0.69 10.95
C ARG A 96 -19.91 -1.02 11.97
N ARG A 97 -18.91 -1.85 11.65
CA ARG A 97 -17.88 -2.36 12.56
C ARG A 97 -16.50 -2.25 11.93
N MET A 98 -16.04 -1.04 11.62
CA MET A 98 -14.70 -0.83 11.08
C MET A 98 -13.63 -0.72 12.17
N ILE A 99 -12.38 -0.98 11.76
CA ILE A 99 -11.21 -0.90 12.62
C ILE A 99 -10.97 0.58 12.95
N PRO A 100 -10.81 0.93 14.24
CA PRO A 100 -10.57 2.32 14.65
C PRO A 100 -9.35 2.92 13.94
N VAL A 101 -9.43 4.22 13.63
CA VAL A 101 -8.30 4.97 13.07
C VAL A 101 -7.18 5.04 14.11
N ASN A 102 -5.95 4.78 13.69
CA ASN A 102 -4.75 5.07 14.45
C ASN A 102 -3.78 5.82 13.54
N ALA A 103 -3.51 7.08 13.84
CA ALA A 103 -2.68 7.93 13.00
C ALA A 103 -1.93 8.97 13.84
N SER A 104 -0.88 9.56 13.27
CA SER A 104 -0.18 10.70 13.83
C SER A 104 -0.07 11.82 12.81
N THR A 105 -0.12 13.06 13.27
CA THR A 105 0.23 14.22 12.41
C THR A 105 1.75 14.40 12.35
N HIS A 106 2.25 15.27 11.46
CA HIS A 106 3.68 15.63 11.43
C HIS A 106 4.24 16.19 12.76
N ASP A 107 3.39 16.77 13.60
CA ASP A 107 3.77 17.29 14.92
C ASP A 107 3.64 16.21 16.01
N ASP A 108 3.62 14.93 15.61
CA ASP A 108 3.41 13.75 16.47
C ASP A 108 2.12 13.78 17.30
N VAL A 109 1.14 14.62 16.92
CA VAL A 109 -0.17 14.63 17.58
C VAL A 109 -0.95 13.38 17.19
N PRO A 110 -1.35 12.53 18.15
CA PRO A 110 -2.09 11.31 17.85
C PRO A 110 -3.53 11.61 17.44
N ILE A 111 -3.99 10.92 16.41
CA ILE A 111 -5.34 10.99 15.86
C ILE A 111 -5.98 9.59 15.95
N LYS A 112 -7.08 9.49 16.68
CA LYS A 112 -7.74 8.22 17.01
C LYS A 112 -9.18 8.10 16.49
N SER A 113 -9.69 9.13 15.84
CA SER A 113 -11.07 9.14 15.33
C SER A 113 -11.22 9.83 13.98
N ILE A 114 -12.26 9.43 13.24
CA ILE A 114 -12.62 10.05 11.96
C ILE A 114 -12.97 11.53 12.11
N ASN A 115 -13.65 11.89 13.20
CA ASN A 115 -14.03 13.27 13.50
C ASN A 115 -12.81 14.17 13.70
N GLU A 116 -11.72 13.65 14.28
CA GLU A 116 -10.46 14.39 14.41
C GLU A 116 -9.82 14.63 13.04
N VAL A 117 -9.79 13.62 12.17
CA VAL A 117 -9.33 13.77 10.77
C VAL A 117 -10.20 14.77 10.00
N SER A 118 -11.52 14.67 10.16
CA SER A 118 -12.50 15.58 9.56
C SER A 118 -12.27 17.03 10.02
N LYS A 119 -11.87 17.24 11.28
CA LYS A 119 -11.45 18.55 11.81
C LYS A 119 -10.11 19.03 11.25
N LEU A 120 -9.22 18.16 10.76
CA LEU A 120 -8.02 18.62 10.06
C LEU A 120 -8.34 19.22 8.69
N LEU A 121 -9.53 18.96 8.15
CA LEU A 121 -9.98 19.45 6.85
C LEU A 121 -10.91 20.67 7.02
N GLY A 122 -10.42 21.85 6.64
CA GLY A 122 -11.25 23.06 6.56
C GLY A 122 -11.61 23.72 7.89
N SER A 123 -10.82 23.50 8.95
CA SER A 123 -11.03 24.11 10.28
C SER A 123 -10.23 25.40 10.54
N ALA A 124 -9.17 25.65 9.78
CA ALA A 124 -8.33 26.84 9.97
C ALA A 124 -8.86 28.04 9.18
N ALA A 125 -8.84 29.23 9.80
CA ALA A 125 -8.96 30.48 9.06
C ALA A 125 -7.80 30.54 8.04
N ARG A 126 -8.13 30.55 6.75
CA ARG A 126 -7.14 30.45 5.68
C ARG A 126 -6.76 31.84 5.17
N PRO A 127 -5.47 32.08 4.84
CA PRO A 127 -5.09 33.27 4.09
C PRO A 127 -5.82 33.35 2.74
N ASP A 128 -6.11 34.56 2.27
CA ASP A 128 -6.77 34.76 0.98
C ASP A 128 -5.93 34.15 -0.17
N GLY A 129 -6.57 33.29 -0.97
CA GLY A 129 -5.92 32.61 -2.10
C GLY A 129 -5.05 31.41 -1.72
N ALA A 130 -5.04 30.97 -0.46
CA ALA A 130 -4.40 29.74 -0.04
C ALA A 130 -5.09 28.50 -0.64
N ALA A 131 -4.32 27.43 -0.85
CA ALA A 131 -4.84 26.08 -1.02
C ALA A 131 -4.57 25.29 0.26
N GLU A 132 -5.47 24.36 0.60
CA GLU A 132 -5.22 23.38 1.66
C GLU A 132 -5.00 22.00 1.06
N VAL A 133 -3.94 21.33 1.50
CA VAL A 133 -3.60 19.96 1.12
C VAL A 133 -3.45 19.13 2.39
N LEU A 134 -4.20 18.03 2.48
CA LEU A 134 -3.98 16.97 3.47
C LEU A 134 -3.26 15.80 2.80
N LEU A 135 -2.04 15.54 3.23
CA LEU A 135 -1.28 14.35 2.86
C LEU A 135 -1.65 13.19 3.78
N ILE A 136 -1.99 12.04 3.22
CA ILE A 136 -2.22 10.80 3.95
C ILE A 136 -1.17 9.79 3.49
N ASP A 137 -0.27 9.42 4.38
CA ASP A 137 0.73 8.39 4.14
C ASP A 137 0.58 7.21 5.11
N GLY A 138 1.48 6.25 4.99
CA GLY A 138 1.41 4.95 5.65
C GLY A 138 1.55 3.77 4.70
N PRO A 139 1.87 2.58 5.24
CA PRO A 139 2.23 1.42 4.43
C PRO A 139 1.02 0.80 3.70
N ALA A 140 1.26 -0.15 2.78
CA ALA A 140 0.20 -0.82 2.02
C ALA A 140 -0.79 -1.56 2.93
N GLY A 141 -2.08 -1.53 2.61
CA GLY A 141 -3.11 -2.20 3.41
C GLY A 141 -3.34 -1.64 4.82
N ILE A 142 -2.79 -0.46 5.15
CA ILE A 142 -3.00 0.21 6.45
C ILE A 142 -4.40 0.86 6.56
N GLY A 143 -5.12 0.98 5.45
CA GLY A 143 -6.49 1.50 5.42
C GLY A 143 -6.66 2.95 4.89
N LYS A 144 -5.73 3.47 4.07
CA LYS A 144 -5.84 4.82 3.44
C LYS A 144 -7.15 5.01 2.67
N THR A 145 -7.45 4.10 1.74
CA THR A 145 -8.71 4.09 0.97
C THR A 145 -9.92 4.04 1.90
N ASN A 146 -9.88 3.19 2.93
CA ASN A 146 -10.97 3.10 3.91
C ASN A 146 -11.15 4.40 4.71
N LEU A 147 -10.07 5.10 5.04
CA LEU A 147 -10.13 6.40 5.70
C LEU A 147 -10.82 7.45 4.82
N ILE A 148 -10.48 7.52 3.54
CA ILE A 148 -11.11 8.46 2.59
C ILE A 148 -12.60 8.14 2.43
N VAL A 149 -12.95 6.86 2.28
CA VAL A 149 -14.33 6.38 2.17
C VAL A 149 -15.14 6.73 3.44
N GLN A 150 -14.53 6.58 4.63
CA GLN A 150 -15.13 6.99 5.89
C GLN A 150 -15.41 8.49 5.96
N LEU A 151 -14.42 9.33 5.60
CA LEU A 151 -14.58 10.77 5.57
C LEU A 151 -15.69 11.17 4.58
N ALA A 152 -15.73 10.54 3.42
CA ALA A 152 -16.73 10.80 2.39
C ALA A 152 -18.14 10.45 2.90
N LEU A 153 -18.32 9.31 3.56
CA LEU A 153 -19.59 8.92 4.16
C LEU A 153 -20.03 9.86 5.29
N GLU A 154 -19.11 10.28 6.17
CA GLU A 154 -19.39 11.23 7.26
C GLU A 154 -19.92 12.55 6.71
N ARG A 155 -19.24 13.11 5.70
CA ARG A 155 -19.63 14.37 5.03
C ARG A 155 -20.96 14.24 4.30
N ALA A 156 -21.17 13.14 3.57
CA ALA A 156 -22.42 12.89 2.85
C ALA A 156 -23.62 12.71 3.81
N THR A 157 -23.41 12.04 4.95
CA THR A 157 -24.45 11.80 5.97
C THR A 157 -24.85 13.07 6.70
N SER A 158 -23.88 13.90 7.06
CA SER A 158 -24.10 15.17 7.79
C SER A 158 -24.53 16.33 6.89
N TYR A 159 -24.40 16.21 5.56
CA TYR A 159 -24.63 17.30 4.61
C TYR A 159 -25.99 18.01 4.77
N LYS A 160 -27.05 17.28 5.12
CA LYS A 160 -28.40 17.87 5.30
C LYS A 160 -28.52 18.74 6.56
N SER A 161 -27.83 18.38 7.63
CA SER A 161 -27.91 19.08 8.92
C SER A 161 -26.82 20.16 9.04
N ALA A 162 -25.63 19.88 8.54
CA ALA A 162 -24.49 20.78 8.52
C ALA A 162 -23.77 20.67 7.16
N PRO A 163 -24.15 21.49 6.16
CA PRO A 163 -23.52 21.46 4.85
C PRO A 163 -22.03 21.76 4.97
N THR A 164 -21.22 20.75 4.66
CA THR A 164 -19.77 20.86 4.57
C THR A 164 -19.31 20.28 3.23
N PRO A 165 -18.09 20.60 2.77
CA PRO A 165 -17.66 20.18 1.43
C PRO A 165 -17.70 18.66 1.30
N LEU A 166 -18.34 18.15 0.24
CA LEU A 166 -18.40 16.71 -0.03
C LEU A 166 -17.05 16.22 -0.56
N ILE A 167 -16.73 14.94 -0.36
CA ILE A 167 -15.46 14.38 -0.83
C ILE A 167 -15.70 13.63 -2.14
N LEU A 168 -15.07 14.05 -3.23
CA LEU A 168 -14.97 13.27 -4.45
C LEU A 168 -13.76 12.33 -4.32
N HIS A 169 -14.02 11.04 -4.12
CA HIS A 169 -12.98 10.02 -4.06
C HIS A 169 -12.52 9.64 -5.47
N ILE A 170 -11.31 10.04 -5.82
CA ILE A 170 -10.62 9.79 -7.08
C ILE A 170 -9.66 8.63 -6.85
N LYS A 171 -10.06 7.42 -7.25
CA LYS A 171 -9.26 6.20 -7.08
C LYS A 171 -8.32 6.03 -8.28
N SER A 172 -7.01 5.92 -8.04
CA SER A 172 -6.11 5.29 -9.00
C SER A 172 -6.50 3.82 -9.14
N ARG A 173 -6.54 3.33 -10.38
CA ARG A 173 -6.91 1.92 -10.69
C ARG A 173 -5.71 1.13 -11.21
N GLY A 174 -4.51 1.41 -10.69
CA GLY A 174 -3.27 0.73 -11.09
C GLY A 174 -2.87 0.93 -12.56
N ARG A 175 -3.52 1.83 -13.30
CA ARG A 175 -3.16 2.19 -14.67
C ARG A 175 -2.01 3.18 -14.63
N VAL A 176 -0.80 2.66 -14.81
CA VAL A 176 0.40 3.45 -15.11
C VAL A 176 0.08 4.36 -16.29
N LEU A 177 0.28 5.68 -16.13
CA LEU A 177 -0.01 6.75 -17.11
C LEU A 177 -1.50 7.16 -17.25
N SER A 178 -2.33 7.00 -16.22
CA SER A 178 -3.68 7.59 -16.24
C SER A 178 -3.64 9.10 -15.98
N ASN A 179 -4.33 9.90 -16.81
CA ASN A 179 -4.49 11.33 -16.58
C ASN A 179 -5.52 11.56 -15.47
N LEU A 180 -5.27 12.53 -14.60
CA LEU A 180 -6.15 12.90 -13.49
C LEU A 180 -7.59 13.23 -13.95
N ASP A 181 -7.74 13.81 -15.14
CA ASP A 181 -9.05 14.11 -15.75
C ASP A 181 -9.90 12.85 -15.99
N ASP A 182 -9.28 11.78 -16.49
CA ASP A 182 -9.95 10.51 -16.73
C ASP A 182 -10.42 9.89 -15.41
N LEU A 183 -9.57 9.93 -14.38
CA LEU A 183 -9.89 9.41 -13.05
C LEU A 183 -11.06 10.20 -12.42
N MET A 184 -11.07 11.53 -12.56
CA MET A 184 -12.19 12.37 -12.13
C MET A 184 -13.48 12.00 -12.85
N ALA A 185 -13.42 11.81 -14.18
CA ALA A 185 -14.58 11.42 -14.97
C ALA A 185 -15.17 10.07 -14.52
N PHE A 186 -14.32 9.07 -14.26
CA PHE A 186 -14.76 7.78 -13.75
C PHE A 186 -15.42 7.89 -12.37
N SER A 187 -14.82 8.63 -11.43
CA SER A 187 -15.42 8.81 -10.10
C SER A 187 -16.78 9.50 -10.14
N LEU A 188 -16.96 10.48 -11.05
CA LEU A 188 -18.24 11.15 -11.27
C LEU A 188 -19.30 10.20 -11.86
N GLN A 189 -18.90 9.28 -12.75
CA GLN A 189 -19.79 8.26 -13.30
C GLN A 189 -20.27 7.27 -12.24
N THR A 190 -19.41 6.87 -11.31
CA THR A 190 -19.75 5.95 -10.21
C THR A 190 -20.91 6.50 -9.36
N ILE A 191 -20.91 7.80 -9.05
CA ILE A 191 -21.99 8.47 -8.32
C ILE A 191 -23.11 9.01 -9.23
N ARG A 192 -23.08 8.71 -10.54
CA ARG A 192 -24.03 9.19 -11.55
C ARG A 192 -24.26 10.71 -11.50
N SER A 193 -23.18 11.47 -11.29
CA SER A 193 -23.23 12.92 -11.25
C SER A 193 -23.46 13.50 -12.65
N THR A 194 -24.17 14.62 -12.72
CA THR A 194 -24.30 15.42 -13.95
C THR A 194 -23.13 16.38 -14.15
N VAL A 195 -22.23 16.46 -13.16
CA VAL A 195 -21.01 17.26 -13.21
C VAL A 195 -19.98 16.56 -14.10
N THR A 196 -19.26 17.33 -14.89
CA THR A 196 -18.16 16.86 -15.74
C THR A 196 -16.79 17.12 -15.10
N TYR A 197 -15.74 16.44 -15.56
CA TYR A 197 -14.42 16.51 -14.93
C TYR A 197 -13.82 17.93 -14.90
N ASP A 198 -14.06 18.74 -15.94
CA ASP A 198 -13.63 20.14 -16.07
C ASP A 198 -14.37 21.11 -15.12
N GLN A 199 -15.53 20.70 -14.59
CA GLN A 199 -16.29 21.45 -13.59
C GLN A 199 -15.81 21.19 -12.15
N VAL A 200 -15.13 20.07 -11.91
CA VAL A 200 -14.63 19.67 -10.57
C VAL A 200 -13.68 20.73 -9.99
N PRO A 201 -12.65 21.23 -10.70
CA PRO A 201 -11.76 22.26 -10.16
C PRO A 201 -12.50 23.52 -9.71
N VAL A 202 -13.58 23.92 -10.40
CA VAL A 202 -14.40 25.08 -10.01
C VAL A 202 -15.13 24.80 -8.69
N LEU A 203 -15.74 23.62 -8.54
CA LEU A 203 -16.42 23.25 -7.29
C LEU A 203 -15.44 23.16 -6.11
N VAL A 204 -14.24 22.64 -6.33
CA VAL A 204 -13.18 22.61 -5.31
C VAL A 204 -12.77 24.04 -4.93
N ARG A 205 -12.48 24.90 -5.91
CA ARG A 205 -12.10 26.32 -5.70
C ARG A 205 -13.08 27.08 -4.80
N HIS A 206 -14.38 26.85 -5.00
CA HIS A 206 -15.46 27.47 -4.23
C HIS A 206 -15.71 26.81 -2.86
N GLY A 207 -14.94 25.77 -2.50
CA GLY A 207 -15.06 25.05 -1.24
C GLY A 207 -16.35 24.25 -1.13
N LEU A 208 -16.86 23.74 -2.26
CA LEU A 208 -18.09 22.95 -2.31
C LEU A 208 -17.82 21.45 -2.24
N ILE A 209 -16.67 21.04 -2.77
CA ILE A 209 -16.17 19.68 -2.70
C ILE A 209 -14.66 19.67 -2.37
N VAL A 210 -14.18 18.53 -1.88
CA VAL A 210 -12.78 18.18 -1.69
C VAL A 210 -12.43 17.10 -2.71
N ALA A 211 -11.37 17.27 -3.49
CA ALA A 211 -10.87 16.21 -4.36
C ALA A 211 -9.88 15.34 -3.58
N ALA A 212 -10.17 14.06 -3.43
CA ALA A 212 -9.33 13.10 -2.73
C ALA A 212 -8.70 12.11 -3.71
N ILE A 213 -7.42 12.30 -4.02
CA ILE A 213 -6.65 11.47 -4.94
C ILE A 213 -6.02 10.32 -4.14
N ASP A 214 -6.54 9.12 -4.33
CA ASP A 214 -6.11 7.89 -3.66
C ASP A 214 -5.22 7.06 -4.58
N GLY A 215 -4.01 6.73 -4.14
CA GLY A 215 -2.99 6.11 -4.99
C GLY A 215 -2.24 7.14 -5.84
N PHE A 216 -1.97 8.34 -5.30
CA PHE A 216 -1.22 9.38 -6.01
C PHE A 216 0.18 8.91 -6.46
N ASP A 217 0.81 8.00 -5.70
CA ASP A 217 2.11 7.41 -6.04
C ASP A 217 2.08 6.55 -7.31
N GLU A 218 0.89 6.12 -7.77
CA GLU A 218 0.69 5.33 -8.98
C GLU A 218 0.53 6.19 -10.25
N LEU A 219 0.38 7.51 -10.10
CA LEU A 219 0.26 8.45 -11.22
C LEU A 219 1.62 8.83 -11.84
N GLY A 220 2.73 8.50 -11.17
CA GLY A 220 4.09 8.78 -11.65
C GLY A 220 4.48 8.01 -12.90
N ASP A 221 5.27 8.62 -13.78
CA ASP A 221 5.89 7.92 -14.90
C ASP A 221 7.08 7.08 -14.36
N PRO A 222 7.33 5.87 -14.90
CA PRO A 222 8.57 5.13 -14.66
C PRO A 222 9.88 5.91 -14.85
N ASN A 223 9.89 7.01 -15.61
CA ASN A 223 11.04 7.92 -15.75
C ASN A 223 11.10 9.04 -14.70
N GLY A 224 10.07 9.19 -13.85
CA GLY A 224 9.98 10.22 -12.83
C GLY A 224 8.55 10.70 -12.56
N TYR A 225 8.37 11.38 -11.44
CA TYR A 225 7.08 11.93 -11.02
C TYR A 225 6.76 13.29 -11.66
N ASP A 226 7.62 13.81 -12.54
CA ASP A 226 7.52 15.18 -13.07
C ASP A 226 6.16 15.46 -13.72
N THR A 227 5.60 14.49 -14.46
CA THR A 227 4.28 14.62 -15.08
C THR A 227 3.16 14.65 -14.04
N ALA A 228 3.21 13.79 -13.03
CA ALA A 228 2.22 13.73 -11.95
C ALA A 228 2.28 15.00 -11.07
N TRP A 229 3.49 15.47 -10.75
CA TRP A 229 3.71 16.74 -10.06
C TRP A 229 3.25 17.93 -10.90
N GLY A 230 3.46 17.90 -12.22
CA GLY A 230 2.96 18.90 -13.15
C GLY A 230 1.43 18.99 -13.14
N GLN A 231 0.73 17.87 -13.30
CA GLN A 231 -0.74 17.81 -13.23
C GLN A 231 -1.28 18.27 -11.87
N LEU A 232 -0.64 17.86 -10.77
CA LEU A 232 -1.00 18.33 -9.44
C LEU A 232 -0.75 19.84 -9.28
N SER A 233 0.35 20.34 -9.84
CA SER A 233 0.71 21.76 -9.81
C SER A 233 -0.34 22.60 -10.53
N GLU A 234 -0.79 22.16 -11.69
CA GLU A 234 -1.90 22.75 -12.45
C GLU A 234 -3.20 22.72 -11.65
N LEU A 235 -3.58 21.55 -11.10
CA LEU A 235 -4.79 21.43 -10.30
C LEU A 235 -4.78 22.38 -9.11
N ILE A 236 -3.68 22.43 -8.33
CA ILE A 236 -3.52 23.34 -7.19
C ILE A 236 -3.66 24.80 -7.63
N ALA A 237 -3.06 25.17 -8.75
CA ALA A 237 -3.19 26.51 -9.32
C ALA A 237 -4.66 26.83 -9.68
N PHE A 238 -5.39 25.87 -10.22
CA PHE A 238 -6.82 26.02 -10.53
C PHE A 238 -7.71 26.07 -9.28
N VAL A 239 -7.40 25.36 -8.20
CA VAL A 239 -8.28 25.26 -7.02
C VAL A 239 -8.00 26.28 -5.92
N ARG A 240 -7.02 27.18 -6.10
CA ARG A 240 -6.65 28.21 -5.10
C ARG A 240 -7.86 28.99 -4.59
N GLY A 241 -7.86 29.30 -3.29
CA GLY A 241 -8.94 30.05 -2.63
C GLY A 241 -9.53 29.27 -1.47
N LYS A 242 -10.68 28.61 -1.69
CA LYS A 242 -11.28 27.70 -0.69
C LYS A 242 -11.01 26.23 -1.00
N GLY A 243 -10.21 25.95 -2.04
CA GLY A 243 -9.87 24.59 -2.45
C GLY A 243 -9.16 23.80 -1.37
N THR A 244 -9.59 22.54 -1.26
CA THR A 244 -9.03 21.55 -0.35
C THR A 244 -8.79 20.28 -1.16
N LEU A 245 -7.58 19.72 -1.05
CA LEU A 245 -7.20 18.47 -1.68
C LEU A 245 -6.76 17.46 -0.62
N ILE A 246 -7.07 16.19 -0.84
CA ILE A 246 -6.50 15.07 -0.08
C ILE A 246 -5.63 14.28 -1.04
N LEU A 247 -4.38 14.03 -0.69
CA LEU A 247 -3.45 13.21 -1.46
C LEU A 247 -3.06 12.01 -0.61
N ALA A 248 -3.43 10.80 -1.05
CA ALA A 248 -3.08 9.58 -0.35
C ALA A 248 -2.13 8.72 -1.19
N GLY A 249 -1.07 8.22 -0.54
CA GLY A 249 -0.09 7.32 -1.16
C GLY A 249 0.85 6.72 -0.13
N ARG A 250 2.03 6.26 -0.57
CA ARG A 250 2.98 5.53 0.30
C ARG A 250 4.01 6.46 0.99
N ASP A 251 4.39 6.12 2.23
CA ASP A 251 5.33 6.87 3.12
C ASP A 251 6.57 7.40 2.43
N THR A 252 7.16 6.61 1.53
CA THR A 252 8.48 6.92 0.97
C THR A 252 8.41 7.95 -0.16
N PHE A 253 7.22 8.28 -0.66
CA PHE A 253 7.05 9.07 -1.88
C PHE A 253 6.36 10.42 -1.66
N ILE A 254 5.51 10.55 -0.65
CA ILE A 254 4.68 11.74 -0.42
C ILE A 254 5.01 12.38 0.93
N SER A 255 6.26 12.81 1.12
CA SER A 255 6.59 13.62 2.30
C SER A 255 6.19 15.08 2.09
N ARG A 256 5.79 15.77 3.17
CA ARG A 256 5.46 17.20 3.15
C ARG A 256 6.58 18.04 2.52
N ALA A 257 7.83 17.75 2.87
CA ALA A 257 8.99 18.46 2.35
C ALA A 257 9.15 18.26 0.83
N ARG A 258 8.91 17.04 0.33
CA ARG A 258 8.99 16.75 -1.10
C ARG A 258 7.86 17.42 -1.87
N LEU A 259 6.63 17.38 -1.34
CA LEU A 259 5.49 18.06 -1.95
C LEU A 259 5.77 19.56 -2.14
N LEU A 260 6.24 20.24 -1.08
CA LEU A 260 6.56 21.66 -1.13
C LEU A 260 7.70 22.01 -2.09
N LYS A 261 8.63 21.07 -2.31
CA LYS A 261 9.77 21.24 -3.21
C LYS A 261 9.41 21.00 -4.68
N ASP A 262 8.71 19.90 -4.96
CA ASP A 262 8.50 19.39 -6.32
C ASP A 262 7.23 19.98 -6.97
N VAL A 263 6.26 20.45 -6.16
CA VAL A 263 5.04 21.11 -6.66
C VAL A 263 5.22 22.62 -6.67
N SER A 264 5.66 23.15 -7.82
CA SER A 264 5.98 24.57 -8.01
C SER A 264 4.84 25.53 -7.69
N SER A 265 3.59 25.08 -7.79
CA SER A 265 2.45 25.92 -7.48
C SER A 265 2.24 26.08 -5.99
N LEU A 266 2.72 25.21 -5.10
CA LEU A 266 2.57 25.38 -3.64
C LEU A 266 3.50 26.46 -3.09
N ARG A 267 2.96 27.30 -2.20
CA ARG A 267 3.64 28.43 -1.58
C ARG A 267 3.73 28.19 -0.08
N GLU A 268 4.92 27.84 0.40
CA GLU A 268 5.16 27.48 1.81
C GLU A 268 4.68 28.54 2.81
N SER A 269 4.70 29.82 2.43
CA SER A 269 4.27 30.93 3.30
C SER A 269 2.77 31.23 3.29
N ILE A 270 1.97 30.59 2.42
CA ILE A 270 0.54 30.92 2.21
C ILE A 270 -0.33 29.67 2.26
N ASP A 271 0.11 28.59 1.62
CA ASP A 271 -0.66 27.35 1.51
C ASP A 271 -0.51 26.48 2.76
N ILE A 272 -1.57 25.76 3.09
CA ILE A 272 -1.63 24.91 4.27
C ILE A 272 -1.39 23.47 3.81
N VAL A 273 -0.29 22.86 4.28
CA VAL A 273 0.02 21.46 4.02
C VAL A 273 0.09 20.71 5.33
N ASN A 274 -0.96 19.95 5.61
CA ASN A 274 -1.06 19.03 6.74
C ASN A 274 -0.63 17.63 6.28
N SER A 275 0.00 16.85 7.14
CA SER A 275 0.22 15.43 6.89
C SER A 275 -0.30 14.57 8.04
N LEU A 276 -0.77 13.38 7.67
CA LEU A 276 -1.36 12.38 8.54
C LEU A 276 -0.78 11.00 8.16
N THR A 277 -0.01 10.43 9.07
CA THR A 277 0.59 9.10 8.91
C THR A 277 -0.26 8.06 9.58
N LEU A 278 -0.78 7.12 8.78
CA LEU A 278 -1.54 5.98 9.29
C LEU A 278 -0.60 4.95 9.92
N LEU A 279 -0.88 4.63 11.17
CA LEU A 279 -0.15 3.66 11.97
C LEU A 279 -0.90 2.33 12.04
N LEU A 280 -0.20 1.26 12.41
CA LEU A 280 -0.87 -0.02 12.69
C LEU A 280 -1.88 0.19 13.84
N PRO A 281 -3.08 -0.42 13.76
CA PRO A 281 -3.97 -0.51 14.91
C PRO A 281 -3.21 -1.06 16.12
N SER A 282 -3.41 -0.45 17.28
CA SER A 282 -2.81 -0.98 18.51
C SER A 282 -3.36 -2.38 18.82
N PRO A 283 -2.59 -3.24 19.52
CA PRO A 283 -3.07 -4.52 20.04
C PRO A 283 -4.43 -4.43 20.72
N GLN A 284 -4.66 -3.36 21.48
CA GLN A 284 -5.91 -3.14 22.22
C GLN A 284 -7.08 -2.83 21.28
N GLN A 285 -6.88 -1.95 20.29
CA GLN A 285 -7.88 -1.66 19.26
C GLN A 285 -8.21 -2.92 18.44
N ALA A 286 -7.20 -3.71 18.06
CA ALA A 286 -7.41 -4.96 17.34
C ALA A 286 -8.22 -5.98 18.15
N LYS A 287 -7.90 -6.17 19.44
CA LYS A 287 -8.66 -7.05 20.35
C LYS A 287 -10.10 -6.59 20.55
N GLU A 288 -10.32 -5.29 20.73
CA GLU A 288 -11.66 -4.71 20.86
C GLU A 288 -12.48 -4.90 19.58
N TRP A 289 -11.85 -4.67 18.43
CA TRP A 289 -12.47 -4.87 17.15
C TRP A 289 -12.83 -6.33 16.87
N LEU A 290 -11.94 -7.28 17.19
CA LEU A 290 -12.21 -8.72 17.10
C LEU A 290 -13.35 -9.15 18.04
N ARG A 291 -13.42 -8.59 19.25
CA ARG A 291 -14.55 -8.82 20.19
C ARG A 291 -15.89 -8.42 19.57
N ASN A 292 -15.92 -7.31 18.84
CA ASN A 292 -17.09 -6.89 18.08
C ASN A 292 -17.45 -7.82 16.91
N HIS A 293 -16.58 -8.79 16.58
CA HIS A 293 -16.78 -9.82 15.55
C HIS A 293 -16.90 -11.24 16.15
N ASN A 294 -17.46 -11.34 17.36
CA ASN A 294 -17.74 -12.60 18.05
C ASN A 294 -16.49 -13.38 18.52
N TRP A 295 -15.34 -12.71 18.70
CA TRP A 295 -14.20 -13.31 19.38
C TRP A 295 -14.33 -13.14 20.90
N THR A 296 -14.03 -14.18 21.68
CA THR A 296 -14.05 -14.15 23.14
C THR A 296 -12.64 -13.89 23.70
N GLU A 297 -12.55 -13.48 24.97
CA GLU A 297 -11.24 -13.27 25.63
C GLU A 297 -10.38 -14.54 25.60
N ALA A 298 -10.98 -15.70 25.90
CA ALA A 298 -10.31 -16.99 25.84
C ALA A 298 -9.74 -17.32 24.43
N ASN A 299 -10.35 -16.79 23.35
CA ASN A 299 -9.82 -16.94 22.00
C ASN A 299 -8.59 -16.06 21.77
N LEU A 300 -8.62 -14.82 22.28
CA LEU A 300 -7.54 -13.86 22.13
C LEU A 300 -6.30 -14.23 22.98
N GLU A 301 -6.50 -14.98 24.06
CA GLU A 301 -5.44 -15.52 24.91
C GLU A 301 -4.78 -16.79 24.35
N ILE A 302 -5.33 -17.39 23.28
CA ILE A 302 -4.68 -18.53 22.62
C ILE A 302 -3.27 -18.09 22.18
N PRO A 303 -2.19 -18.80 22.55
CA PRO A 303 -0.83 -18.35 22.28
C PRO A 303 -0.56 -17.96 20.82
N SER A 304 -1.05 -18.75 19.86
CA SER A 304 -0.93 -18.48 18.42
C SER A 304 -1.70 -17.25 17.94
N ILE A 305 -2.76 -16.83 18.64
CA ILE A 305 -3.51 -15.60 18.34
C ILE A 305 -2.92 -14.40 19.10
N SER A 306 -2.57 -14.59 20.38
CA SER A 306 -2.06 -13.52 21.24
C SER A 306 -0.84 -12.82 20.63
N VAL A 307 0.09 -13.59 20.09
CA VAL A 307 1.32 -13.06 19.51
C VAL A 307 1.02 -12.37 18.16
N LEU A 308 -0.08 -12.72 17.45
CA LEU A 308 -0.46 -12.05 16.18
C LEU A 308 -0.93 -10.63 16.47
N LEU A 309 -1.35 -10.40 17.71
CA LEU A 309 -1.79 -9.12 18.20
C LEU A 309 -0.72 -8.45 19.07
N ASP A 310 0.56 -8.91 19.06
CA ASP A 310 1.68 -8.21 19.71
C ASP A 310 2.01 -6.91 18.93
N GLU A 311 2.67 -5.96 19.59
CA GLU A 311 3.06 -4.68 18.98
C GLU A 311 3.90 -4.89 17.71
N ASN A 312 3.67 -4.03 16.70
CA ASN A 312 4.31 -4.08 15.37
C ASN A 312 4.07 -5.38 14.57
N SER A 313 3.19 -6.27 15.04
CA SER A 313 2.81 -7.46 14.28
C SER A 313 2.19 -7.09 12.94
N PHE A 314 2.63 -7.76 11.88
CA PHE A 314 2.08 -7.62 10.54
C PHE A 314 0.57 -7.96 10.47
N ALA A 315 0.08 -8.81 11.38
CA ALA A 315 -1.34 -9.19 11.47
C ALA A 315 -2.25 -8.04 11.91
N LEU A 316 -1.69 -6.98 12.51
CA LEU A 316 -2.46 -5.82 12.95
C LEU A 316 -2.98 -5.00 11.76
N ARG A 317 -2.48 -5.20 10.54
CA ARG A 317 -3.00 -4.48 9.37
C ARG A 317 -4.50 -4.78 9.19
N PRO A 318 -5.31 -3.76 8.88
CA PRO A 318 -6.76 -3.90 8.75
C PRO A 318 -7.25 -5.07 7.88
N VAL A 319 -6.58 -5.35 6.76
CA VAL A 319 -6.92 -6.49 5.90
C VAL A 319 -6.84 -7.83 6.63
N PHE A 320 -5.78 -8.07 7.42
CA PHE A 320 -5.60 -9.34 8.11
C PHE A 320 -6.55 -9.48 9.29
N LEU A 321 -6.81 -8.40 10.01
CA LEU A 321 -7.83 -8.38 11.04
C LEU A 321 -9.20 -8.74 10.45
N ARG A 322 -9.54 -8.17 9.28
CA ARG A 322 -10.78 -8.51 8.56
C ARG A 322 -10.85 -9.99 8.17
N LEU A 323 -9.78 -10.52 7.56
CA LEU A 323 -9.71 -11.94 7.20
C LEU A 323 -9.84 -12.85 8.42
N LEU A 324 -9.19 -12.51 9.53
CA LEU A 324 -9.30 -13.23 10.80
C LEU A 324 -10.75 -13.24 11.30
N ALA A 325 -11.40 -12.08 11.37
CA ALA A 325 -12.77 -11.97 11.88
C ALA A 325 -13.81 -12.68 11.02
N GLU A 326 -13.74 -12.52 9.70
CA GLU A 326 -14.79 -12.96 8.78
C GLU A 326 -14.63 -14.42 8.36
N ASN A 327 -13.38 -14.91 8.26
CA ASN A 327 -13.11 -16.16 7.57
C ASN A 327 -12.54 -17.28 8.43
N ILE A 328 -12.06 -16.98 9.63
CA ILE A 328 -11.37 -17.95 10.47
C ILE A 328 -12.08 -18.10 11.81
N LYS A 329 -12.44 -19.34 12.16
CA LYS A 329 -12.98 -19.62 13.49
C LYS A 329 -11.81 -19.74 14.47
N PRO A 330 -11.88 -19.14 15.66
CA PRO A 330 -10.77 -19.19 16.62
C PRO A 330 -10.31 -20.59 17.02
N LYS A 331 -11.23 -21.56 17.02
CA LYS A 331 -10.93 -22.98 17.27
C LYS A 331 -10.07 -23.62 16.17
N ASP A 332 -10.12 -23.09 14.95
CA ASP A 332 -9.37 -23.58 13.80
C ASP A 332 -7.91 -23.05 13.82
N ILE A 333 -7.55 -22.17 14.76
CA ILE A 333 -6.17 -21.69 14.97
C ILE A 333 -5.47 -22.49 16.10
N LYS A 334 -6.19 -23.41 16.76
CA LYS A 334 -5.61 -24.27 17.81
C LYS A 334 -4.72 -25.36 17.20
N GLY A 335 -3.43 -25.33 17.53
CA GLY A 335 -2.49 -26.43 17.29
C GLY A 335 -1.79 -26.45 15.92
N GLU A 336 -2.04 -25.48 15.04
CA GLU A 336 -1.29 -25.35 13.79
C GLU A 336 -0.36 -24.13 13.83
N HIS A 337 0.87 -24.34 13.33
CA HIS A 337 2.01 -23.46 13.58
C HIS A 337 2.70 -23.13 12.26
N GLU A 338 2.05 -22.31 11.45
CA GLU A 338 2.62 -21.88 10.19
C GLU A 338 3.57 -20.68 10.38
N ARG A 339 4.70 -20.77 9.68
CA ARG A 339 5.84 -19.83 9.75
C ARG A 339 5.52 -18.47 9.14
N PHE A 340 4.60 -18.49 8.16
CA PHE A 340 4.18 -17.34 7.37
C PHE A 340 2.68 -17.09 7.57
N LEU A 341 2.35 -15.92 8.10
CA LEU A 341 0.96 -15.56 8.43
C LEU A 341 0.04 -15.56 7.20
N THR A 342 0.47 -14.96 6.08
CA THR A 342 -0.38 -14.87 4.88
C THR A 342 -0.73 -16.24 4.32
N SER A 343 0.25 -17.13 4.16
CA SER A 343 0.02 -18.51 3.69
C SER A 343 -0.96 -19.25 4.59
N PHE A 344 -0.77 -19.16 5.90
CA PHE A 344 -1.65 -19.78 6.89
C PHE A 344 -3.11 -19.36 6.73
N LEU A 345 -3.36 -18.05 6.68
CA LEU A 345 -4.71 -17.51 6.56
C LEU A 345 -5.34 -17.97 5.24
N LEU A 346 -4.59 -17.95 4.13
CA LEU A 346 -5.08 -18.34 2.82
C LEU A 346 -5.35 -19.85 2.72
N LYS A 347 -4.46 -20.71 3.21
CA LYS A 347 -4.68 -22.17 3.30
C LYS A 347 -5.94 -22.49 4.09
N ARG A 348 -6.19 -21.79 5.21
CA ARG A 348 -7.43 -21.93 6.00
C ARG A 348 -8.67 -21.48 5.24
N ILE A 349 -8.59 -20.37 4.52
CA ILE A 349 -9.71 -19.89 3.69
C ILE A 349 -10.01 -20.89 2.57
N ILE A 350 -8.98 -21.39 1.87
CA ILE A 350 -9.12 -22.40 0.80
C ILE A 350 -9.75 -23.69 1.34
N ALA A 351 -9.26 -24.22 2.47
CA ALA A 351 -9.79 -25.43 3.08
C ALA A 351 -11.25 -25.28 3.56
N ARG A 352 -11.63 -24.08 4.00
CA ARG A 352 -13.03 -23.75 4.32
C ARG A 352 -13.87 -23.72 3.05
N GLU A 353 -13.40 -23.00 2.02
CA GLU A 353 -14.12 -22.82 0.76
C GLU A 353 -14.32 -24.14 0.01
N ALA A 354 -13.34 -25.05 0.04
CA ALA A 354 -13.43 -26.37 -0.56
C ALA A 354 -14.62 -27.20 -0.05
N LYS A 355 -15.00 -27.01 1.22
CA LYS A 355 -16.15 -27.69 1.83
C LYS A 355 -17.51 -27.16 1.33
N LEU A 356 -17.52 -26.03 0.62
CA LEU A 356 -18.73 -25.34 0.15
C LEU A 356 -19.12 -25.65 -1.31
N PHE A 357 -18.35 -26.48 -2.03
CA PHE A 357 -18.65 -26.87 -3.42
C PHE A 357 -19.82 -27.87 -3.57
N GLY A 358 -20.43 -28.27 -2.45
CA GLY A 358 -21.63 -29.12 -2.44
C GLY A 358 -21.37 -30.61 -2.66
N LYS A 359 -22.39 -31.43 -2.39
CA LYS A 359 -22.26 -32.90 -2.40
C LYS A 359 -22.00 -33.49 -3.78
N ALA A 360 -22.55 -32.89 -4.84
CA ALA A 360 -22.38 -33.38 -6.21
C ALA A 360 -20.91 -33.28 -6.68
N VAL A 361 -20.25 -32.16 -6.41
CA VAL A 361 -18.82 -31.98 -6.70
C VAL A 361 -17.97 -32.89 -5.80
N GLN A 362 -18.31 -32.99 -4.52
CA GLN A 362 -17.60 -33.86 -3.56
C GLN A 362 -17.73 -35.36 -3.85
N ALA A 363 -18.69 -35.78 -4.68
CA ALA A 363 -18.83 -37.16 -5.12
C ALA A 363 -17.80 -37.54 -6.20
N VAL A 364 -17.26 -36.55 -6.92
CA VAL A 364 -16.31 -36.75 -8.03
C VAL A 364 -14.92 -36.17 -7.76
N MET A 365 -14.81 -35.22 -6.82
CA MET A 365 -13.55 -34.63 -6.39
C MET A 365 -13.42 -34.73 -4.87
N SER A 366 -12.28 -35.23 -4.41
CA SER A 366 -11.91 -35.19 -3.00
C SER A 366 -11.67 -33.74 -2.54
N ILE A 367 -11.79 -33.48 -1.24
CA ILE A 367 -11.52 -32.14 -0.67
C ILE A 367 -10.13 -31.62 -1.05
N PRO A 368 -9.03 -32.41 -0.99
CA PRO A 368 -7.72 -31.94 -1.43
C PRO A 368 -7.65 -31.56 -2.92
N GLN A 369 -8.40 -32.25 -3.80
CA GLN A 369 -8.49 -31.88 -5.21
C GLN A 369 -9.23 -30.55 -5.40
N ILE A 370 -10.27 -30.29 -4.60
CA ILE A 370 -10.99 -29.01 -4.62
C ILE A 370 -10.10 -27.89 -4.07
N GLU A 371 -9.32 -28.14 -3.01
CA GLU A 371 -8.34 -27.18 -2.49
C GLU A 371 -7.30 -26.80 -3.55
N ALA A 372 -6.72 -27.79 -4.23
CA ALA A 372 -5.79 -27.58 -5.34
C ALA A 372 -6.43 -26.83 -6.51
N PHE A 373 -7.69 -27.14 -6.84
CA PHE A 373 -8.46 -26.40 -7.85
C PHE A 373 -8.60 -24.92 -7.47
N ILE A 374 -9.02 -24.62 -6.24
CA ILE A 374 -9.18 -23.23 -5.78
C ILE A 374 -7.84 -22.51 -5.83
N GLU A 375 -6.75 -23.12 -5.37
CA GLU A 375 -5.42 -22.51 -5.44
C GLU A 375 -5.01 -22.20 -6.89
N ASN A 376 -5.13 -23.16 -7.80
CA ASN A 376 -4.84 -22.95 -9.22
C ASN A 376 -5.72 -21.89 -9.87
N PHE A 377 -7.02 -21.88 -9.54
CA PHE A 377 -7.95 -20.86 -10.01
C PHE A 377 -7.53 -19.46 -9.55
N MET A 378 -7.09 -19.30 -8.29
CA MET A 378 -6.62 -18.00 -7.79
C MET A 378 -5.27 -17.59 -8.40
N LEU A 379 -4.36 -18.54 -8.64
CA LEU A 379 -3.09 -18.30 -9.34
C LEU A 379 -3.33 -17.76 -10.76
N GLU A 380 -4.16 -18.44 -11.55
CA GLU A 380 -4.49 -18.03 -12.92
C GLU A 380 -5.32 -16.74 -12.94
N THR A 381 -6.21 -16.52 -11.97
CA THR A 381 -6.94 -15.24 -11.83
C THR A 381 -5.98 -14.08 -11.58
N ALA A 382 -5.00 -14.24 -10.67
CA ALA A 382 -4.00 -13.22 -10.41
C ALA A 382 -3.10 -12.96 -11.64
N ARG A 383 -2.72 -14.03 -12.34
CA ARG A 383 -1.94 -13.95 -13.59
C ARG A 383 -2.69 -13.19 -14.68
N GLU A 384 -3.95 -13.53 -14.94
CA GLU A 384 -4.74 -12.90 -15.99
C GLU A 384 -4.99 -11.42 -15.68
N MET A 385 -5.34 -11.08 -14.44
CA MET A 385 -5.46 -9.69 -13.98
C MET A 385 -4.17 -8.89 -14.24
N ALA A 386 -3.01 -9.47 -13.91
CA ALA A 386 -1.72 -8.83 -14.10
C ALA A 386 -1.35 -8.70 -15.59
N ASP A 387 -1.57 -9.73 -16.41
CA ASP A 387 -1.29 -9.74 -17.84
C ASP A 387 -2.19 -8.75 -18.61
N MET A 388 -3.43 -8.55 -18.16
CA MET A 388 -4.38 -7.56 -18.70
C MET A 388 -4.19 -6.14 -18.13
N GLN A 389 -3.35 -5.97 -17.09
CA GLN A 389 -3.24 -4.73 -16.33
C GLN A 389 -4.61 -4.25 -15.81
N ALA A 390 -5.38 -5.19 -15.25
CA ALA A 390 -6.73 -4.97 -14.74
C ALA A 390 -6.84 -5.40 -13.27
N GLU A 391 -7.55 -4.62 -12.46
CA GLU A 391 -7.81 -4.92 -11.04
C GLU A 391 -9.00 -5.87 -10.82
N ALA A 392 -9.83 -6.03 -11.84
CA ALA A 392 -11.02 -6.89 -11.78
C ALA A 392 -11.28 -7.54 -13.14
N LEU A 393 -11.86 -8.74 -13.10
CA LEU A 393 -12.26 -9.52 -14.27
C LEU A 393 -13.78 -9.68 -14.33
N ASP A 394 -14.33 -9.74 -15.53
CA ASP A 394 -15.74 -10.05 -15.73
C ASP A 394 -16.05 -11.54 -15.46
N ALA A 395 -17.33 -11.84 -15.26
CA ALA A 395 -17.80 -13.20 -15.00
C ALA A 395 -17.50 -14.21 -16.12
N THR A 396 -17.43 -13.77 -17.38
CA THR A 396 -17.08 -14.66 -18.49
C THR A 396 -15.61 -15.06 -18.37
N THR A 397 -14.70 -14.11 -18.22
CA THR A 397 -13.27 -14.38 -18.06
C THR A 397 -13.00 -15.31 -16.86
N LEU A 398 -13.63 -15.06 -15.70
CA LEU A 398 -13.50 -15.95 -14.55
C LEU A 398 -14.02 -17.37 -14.81
N SER A 399 -15.11 -17.51 -15.56
CA SER A 399 -15.67 -18.82 -15.93
C SER A 399 -14.70 -19.61 -16.80
N TRP A 400 -14.00 -18.95 -17.73
CA TRP A 400 -12.97 -19.58 -18.57
C TRP A 400 -11.75 -20.01 -17.75
N ILE A 401 -11.30 -19.17 -16.82
CA ILE A 401 -10.19 -19.51 -15.90
C ILE A 401 -10.58 -20.71 -15.02
N ALA A 402 -11.81 -20.74 -14.49
CA ALA A 402 -12.29 -21.86 -13.70
C ALA A 402 -12.35 -23.17 -14.50
N GLU A 403 -12.69 -23.12 -15.79
CA GLU A 403 -12.65 -24.29 -16.66
C GLU A 403 -11.23 -24.76 -16.92
N ALA A 404 -10.32 -23.83 -17.24
CA ALA A 404 -8.92 -24.13 -17.50
C ALA A 404 -8.21 -24.71 -16.26
N ALA A 405 -8.48 -24.15 -15.07
CA ALA A 405 -7.90 -24.60 -13.81
C ALA A 405 -8.43 -25.97 -13.36
N LEU A 406 -9.67 -26.33 -13.75
CA LEU A 406 -10.26 -27.63 -13.47
C LEU A 406 -9.66 -28.74 -14.36
N GLY A 407 -9.39 -28.42 -15.63
CA GLY A 407 -8.92 -29.38 -16.62
C GLY A 407 -10.03 -30.28 -17.19
N ASP A 408 -9.61 -31.24 -18.00
CA ASP A 408 -10.53 -32.16 -18.71
C ASP A 408 -11.01 -33.32 -17.81
N GLY A 409 -12.08 -34.00 -18.25
CA GLY A 409 -12.55 -35.25 -17.64
C GLY A 409 -13.78 -35.13 -16.73
N TYR A 410 -14.39 -33.95 -16.62
CA TYR A 410 -15.60 -33.70 -15.84
C TYR A 410 -16.83 -33.49 -16.72
N SER A 411 -18.02 -33.85 -16.23
CA SER A 411 -19.28 -33.62 -16.96
C SER A 411 -19.63 -32.13 -17.01
N ALA A 412 -20.37 -31.71 -18.03
CA ALA A 412 -20.79 -30.31 -18.20
C ALA A 412 -21.57 -29.76 -16.98
N GLU A 413 -22.31 -30.62 -16.29
CA GLU A 413 -23.02 -30.26 -15.06
C GLU A 413 -22.05 -29.90 -13.92
N ILE A 414 -21.03 -30.74 -13.68
CA ILE A 414 -20.00 -30.50 -12.65
C ILE A 414 -19.19 -29.24 -12.97
N VAL A 415 -18.81 -29.07 -14.24
CA VAL A 415 -18.12 -27.85 -14.72
C VAL A 415 -18.96 -26.60 -14.44
N GLY A 416 -20.27 -26.65 -14.73
CA GLY A 416 -21.19 -25.55 -14.45
C GLY A 416 -21.30 -25.21 -12.95
N LEU A 417 -21.38 -26.23 -12.08
CA LEU A 417 -21.40 -26.04 -10.63
C LEU A 417 -20.11 -25.40 -10.11
N ILE A 418 -18.96 -25.86 -10.59
CA ILE A 418 -17.64 -25.34 -10.22
C ILE A 418 -17.49 -23.89 -10.66
N LYS A 419 -17.83 -23.55 -11.90
CA LYS A 419 -17.80 -22.17 -12.43
C LYS A 419 -18.62 -21.21 -11.57
N ASN A 420 -19.86 -21.59 -11.25
CA ASN A 420 -20.76 -20.77 -10.43
C ASN A 420 -20.20 -20.56 -9.01
N ARG A 421 -19.56 -21.58 -8.43
CA ARG A 421 -18.97 -21.49 -7.09
C ARG A 421 -17.66 -20.70 -7.08
N ALA A 422 -16.81 -20.88 -8.09
CA ALA A 422 -15.53 -20.20 -8.24
C ALA A 422 -15.69 -18.66 -8.26
N ALA A 423 -16.74 -18.16 -8.90
CA ALA A 423 -17.02 -16.71 -8.96
C ALA A 423 -17.42 -16.07 -7.62
N VAL A 424 -17.67 -16.86 -6.56
CA VAL A 424 -18.13 -16.38 -5.25
C VAL A 424 -17.28 -16.90 -4.09
N VAL A 425 -16.04 -17.33 -4.37
CA VAL A 425 -15.09 -17.70 -3.32
C VAL A 425 -14.74 -16.49 -2.46
N ALA A 426 -14.49 -16.71 -1.17
CA ALA A 426 -14.25 -15.66 -0.18
C ALA A 426 -13.01 -14.76 -0.45
N LEU A 427 -12.17 -15.13 -1.41
CA LEU A 427 -11.00 -14.37 -1.84
C LEU A 427 -11.33 -13.31 -2.92
N LEU A 428 -12.54 -13.32 -3.46
CA LEU A 428 -13.05 -12.37 -4.44
C LEU A 428 -14.17 -11.51 -3.87
N MET A 429 -14.23 -10.24 -4.28
CA MET A 429 -15.32 -9.32 -4.00
C MET A 429 -15.91 -8.73 -5.28
N ASN A 430 -17.11 -8.16 -5.18
CA ASN A 430 -17.68 -7.38 -6.28
C ASN A 430 -16.84 -6.12 -6.51
N ASP A 431 -16.55 -5.84 -7.77
CA ASP A 431 -16.03 -4.54 -8.20
C ASP A 431 -17.18 -3.52 -8.28
N GLU A 432 -16.85 -2.23 -8.37
CA GLU A 432 -17.83 -1.16 -8.62
C GLU A 432 -18.58 -1.38 -9.95
N ARG A 433 -17.92 -2.00 -10.93
CA ARG A 433 -18.52 -2.37 -12.21
C ARG A 433 -19.42 -3.60 -12.05
N PRO A 434 -20.71 -3.52 -12.45
CA PRO A 434 -21.61 -4.66 -12.38
C PRO A 434 -21.05 -5.89 -13.12
N GLY A 435 -21.03 -7.04 -12.44
CA GLY A 435 -20.58 -8.31 -13.02
C GLY A 435 -19.06 -8.51 -13.04
N TYR A 436 -18.28 -7.56 -12.54
CA TYR A 436 -16.83 -7.69 -12.35
C TYR A 436 -16.50 -8.11 -10.93
N ARG A 437 -15.39 -8.82 -10.77
CA ARG A 437 -14.85 -9.29 -9.49
C ARG A 437 -13.38 -8.96 -9.38
N ALA A 438 -13.00 -8.48 -8.21
CA ALA A 438 -11.61 -8.19 -7.83
C ALA A 438 -11.19 -9.09 -6.67
N PHE A 439 -9.89 -9.21 -6.41
CA PHE A 439 -9.44 -9.76 -5.13
C PHE A 439 -9.94 -8.88 -3.97
N VAL A 440 -10.22 -9.50 -2.83
CA VAL A 440 -10.63 -8.76 -1.62
C VAL A 440 -9.56 -7.75 -1.15
N HIS A 441 -8.29 -7.95 -1.57
CA HIS A 441 -7.19 -7.03 -1.29
C HIS A 441 -5.98 -7.28 -2.20
N THR A 442 -5.27 -6.21 -2.58
CA THR A 442 -4.06 -6.24 -3.44
C THR A 442 -2.94 -7.13 -2.89
N HIS A 443 -2.66 -7.09 -1.58
CA HIS A 443 -1.70 -8.02 -0.95
C HIS A 443 -2.00 -9.50 -1.21
N ILE A 444 -3.28 -9.91 -1.26
CA ILE A 444 -3.66 -11.30 -1.55
C ILE A 444 -3.43 -11.61 -3.03
N GLN A 445 -3.81 -10.71 -3.92
CA GLN A 445 -3.48 -10.83 -5.35
C GLN A 445 -1.97 -10.97 -5.55
N ASN A 446 -1.17 -10.10 -4.91
CA ASN A 446 0.29 -10.13 -4.98
C ASN A 446 0.88 -11.42 -4.43
N TYR A 447 0.27 -12.04 -3.42
CA TYR A 447 0.70 -13.34 -2.91
C TYR A 447 0.58 -14.43 -3.99
N PHE A 448 -0.59 -14.54 -4.63
CA PHE A 448 -0.78 -15.52 -5.71
C PHE A 448 0.08 -15.18 -6.93
N LEU A 449 0.17 -13.90 -7.31
CA LEU A 449 1.00 -13.46 -8.43
C LEU A 449 2.49 -13.73 -8.19
N ALA A 450 2.97 -13.58 -6.94
CA ALA A 450 4.34 -13.89 -6.57
C ALA A 450 4.63 -15.40 -6.69
N LYS A 451 3.70 -16.27 -6.27
CA LYS A 451 3.81 -17.72 -6.51
C LYS A 451 3.92 -18.03 -8.01
N VAL A 452 3.06 -17.43 -8.83
CA VAL A 452 3.11 -17.55 -10.30
C VAL A 452 4.48 -17.11 -10.83
N ALA A 453 5.02 -15.99 -10.34
CA ALA A 453 6.33 -15.48 -10.77
C ALA A 453 7.47 -16.47 -10.48
N VAL A 454 7.53 -17.01 -9.24
CA VAL A 454 8.54 -18.01 -8.86
C VAL A 454 8.40 -19.26 -9.73
N GLU A 455 7.19 -19.80 -9.85
CA GLU A 455 6.91 -21.04 -10.58
C GLU A 455 7.22 -20.90 -12.08
N ALA A 456 6.68 -19.87 -12.74
CA ALA A 456 6.83 -19.67 -14.18
C ALA A 456 8.32 -19.45 -14.55
N VAL A 457 9.01 -18.58 -13.82
CA VAL A 457 10.43 -18.29 -14.09
C VAL A 457 11.31 -19.50 -13.76
N SER A 458 11.01 -20.27 -12.71
CA SER A 458 11.72 -21.53 -12.42
C SER A 458 11.58 -22.59 -13.52
N ARG A 459 10.51 -22.52 -14.33
CA ARG A 459 10.27 -23.36 -15.52
C ARG A 459 10.86 -22.75 -16.80
N GLY A 460 11.32 -21.51 -16.77
CA GLY A 460 11.87 -20.78 -17.91
C GLY A 460 10.84 -20.00 -18.72
N ASP A 461 9.61 -19.85 -18.22
CA ASP A 461 8.62 -18.93 -18.80
C ASP A 461 8.87 -17.51 -18.27
N THR A 462 8.58 -16.50 -19.10
CA THR A 462 8.56 -15.09 -18.69
C THR A 462 7.17 -14.51 -18.98
N PRO A 463 6.25 -14.58 -17.99
CA PRO A 463 4.88 -14.08 -18.11
C PRO A 463 4.80 -12.64 -18.63
N LYS A 464 3.67 -12.26 -19.27
CA LYS A 464 3.53 -10.92 -19.87
C LYS A 464 3.65 -9.83 -18.81
N PHE A 465 3.11 -10.04 -17.61
CA PHE A 465 3.23 -9.07 -16.52
C PHE A 465 4.69 -8.81 -16.12
N ILE A 466 5.56 -9.82 -16.11
CA ILE A 466 7.00 -9.64 -15.86
C ILE A 466 7.64 -8.84 -17.00
N ARG A 467 7.17 -8.99 -18.24
CA ARG A 467 7.73 -8.26 -19.40
C ARG A 467 7.25 -6.82 -19.53
N ARG A 468 6.04 -6.51 -19.06
CA ARG A 468 5.34 -5.26 -19.37
C ARG A 468 5.04 -4.37 -18.17
N ASN A 469 4.74 -4.95 -17.01
CA ASN A 469 4.27 -4.18 -15.87
C ASN A 469 5.45 -3.55 -15.12
N ILE A 470 5.16 -2.62 -14.23
CA ILE A 470 6.13 -2.15 -13.25
C ILE A 470 5.91 -2.97 -11.98
N LEU A 471 6.96 -3.64 -11.50
CA LEU A 471 6.91 -4.37 -10.23
C LEU A 471 7.16 -3.38 -9.08
N GLY A 472 6.09 -2.80 -8.56
CA GLY A 472 6.17 -1.85 -7.45
C GLY A 472 6.59 -2.47 -6.12
N ALA A 473 6.95 -1.62 -5.16
CA ALA A 473 7.46 -2.03 -3.86
C ALA A 473 6.52 -2.96 -3.06
N GLU A 474 5.20 -2.83 -3.22
CA GLU A 474 4.22 -3.71 -2.56
C GLU A 474 4.32 -5.15 -3.08
N PHE A 475 4.30 -5.33 -4.40
CA PHE A 475 4.47 -6.65 -4.99
C PHE A 475 5.81 -7.26 -4.59
N LEU A 476 6.91 -6.49 -4.68
CA LEU A 476 8.24 -6.97 -4.30
C LEU A 476 8.31 -7.34 -2.81
N SER A 477 7.66 -6.58 -1.92
CA SER A 477 7.58 -6.91 -0.50
C SER A 477 6.80 -8.19 -0.24
N THR A 478 5.71 -8.45 -0.95
CA THR A 478 4.98 -9.72 -0.84
C THR A 478 5.79 -10.87 -1.44
N PHE A 479 6.49 -10.62 -2.55
CA PHE A 479 7.34 -11.60 -3.22
C PHE A 479 8.47 -12.10 -2.32
N ILE A 480 9.10 -11.23 -1.52
CA ILE A 480 10.10 -11.58 -0.50
C ILE A 480 9.57 -12.65 0.47
N ASP A 481 8.33 -12.49 0.92
CA ASP A 481 7.72 -13.43 1.87
C ASP A 481 7.42 -14.77 1.18
N VAL A 482 6.86 -14.73 -0.03
CA VAL A 482 6.53 -15.91 -0.82
C VAL A 482 7.77 -16.71 -1.24
N VAL A 483 8.84 -16.05 -1.71
CA VAL A 483 10.06 -16.77 -2.10
C VAL A 483 10.77 -17.40 -0.90
N SER A 484 10.63 -16.82 0.30
CA SER A 484 11.13 -17.42 1.55
C SER A 484 10.34 -18.67 1.94
N GLU A 485 9.02 -18.61 1.78
CA GLU A 485 8.13 -19.76 1.95
C GLU A 485 8.49 -20.87 0.97
N CYS A 486 8.60 -20.55 -0.33
CA CYS A 486 9.00 -21.51 -1.36
C CYS A 486 10.41 -22.08 -1.12
N SER A 487 11.35 -21.32 -0.54
CA SER A 487 12.70 -21.80 -0.21
C SER A 487 12.68 -22.86 0.89
N SER A 488 11.65 -22.84 1.73
CA SER A 488 11.41 -23.85 2.77
C SER A 488 10.63 -25.07 2.23
N GLU A 489 9.55 -24.84 1.48
CA GLU A 489 8.67 -25.91 0.98
C GLU A 489 9.21 -26.63 -0.27
N ALA A 490 9.84 -25.90 -1.18
CA ALA A 490 10.35 -26.40 -2.47
C ALA A 490 11.71 -25.76 -2.84
N PRO A 491 12.82 -26.11 -2.14
CA PRO A 491 14.13 -25.49 -2.36
C PRO A 491 14.65 -25.57 -3.81
N SER A 492 14.34 -26.66 -4.52
CA SER A 492 14.73 -26.84 -5.92
C SER A 492 14.04 -25.84 -6.87
N MET A 493 12.81 -25.43 -6.55
CA MET A 493 12.08 -24.42 -7.32
C MET A 493 12.75 -23.07 -7.19
N VAL A 494 13.17 -22.68 -5.98
CA VAL A 494 13.87 -21.40 -5.75
C VAL A 494 15.26 -21.40 -6.37
N SER A 495 16.01 -22.50 -6.29
CA SER A 495 17.29 -22.64 -7.00
C SER A 495 17.10 -22.54 -8.52
N GLY A 496 16.09 -23.21 -9.07
CA GLY A 496 15.71 -23.10 -10.48
C GLY A 496 15.29 -21.68 -10.88
N PHE A 497 14.55 -20.99 -10.02
CA PHE A 497 14.18 -19.58 -10.18
C PHE A 497 15.43 -18.69 -10.25
N LEU A 498 16.34 -18.76 -9.26
CA LEU A 498 17.55 -17.92 -9.21
C LEU A 498 18.40 -18.12 -10.47
N GLY A 499 18.68 -19.37 -10.83
CA GLY A 499 19.52 -19.70 -11.99
C GLY A 499 18.88 -19.26 -13.31
N ARG A 500 17.57 -19.45 -13.50
CA ARG A 500 16.88 -19.04 -14.74
C ARG A 500 16.65 -17.55 -14.82
N ALA A 501 16.24 -16.89 -13.73
CA ALA A 501 16.05 -15.45 -13.67
C ALA A 501 17.36 -14.72 -13.98
N GLN A 502 18.50 -15.19 -13.44
CA GLN A 502 19.82 -14.64 -13.76
C GLN A 502 20.16 -14.76 -15.24
N ASN A 503 20.01 -15.96 -15.82
CA ASN A 503 20.27 -16.19 -17.24
C ASN A 503 19.36 -15.35 -18.13
N LEU A 504 18.06 -15.28 -17.80
CA LEU A 504 17.10 -14.47 -18.53
C LEU A 504 17.50 -13.00 -18.42
N ALA A 505 17.72 -12.44 -17.24
CA ALA A 505 18.06 -11.02 -17.08
C ALA A 505 19.29 -10.57 -17.90
N GLN A 506 20.25 -11.48 -18.13
CA GLN A 506 21.45 -11.21 -18.94
C GLN A 506 21.26 -11.39 -20.45
N THR A 507 20.43 -12.37 -20.85
CA THR A 507 20.24 -12.72 -22.27
C THR A 507 19.02 -12.05 -22.89
N TYR A 508 18.16 -11.45 -22.06
CA TYR A 508 16.89 -10.91 -22.49
C TYR A 508 17.10 -9.71 -23.44
N PRO A 509 16.47 -9.70 -24.63
CA PRO A 509 16.53 -8.54 -25.52
C PRO A 509 15.95 -7.33 -24.80
N HIS A 510 16.68 -6.21 -24.70
CA HIS A 510 16.24 -4.97 -24.03
C HIS A 510 15.09 -4.22 -24.77
N LEU A 511 14.14 -4.96 -25.34
CA LEU A 511 12.97 -4.48 -26.08
C LEU A 511 11.79 -4.17 -25.15
N ASP A 512 11.74 -4.78 -23.96
CA ASP A 512 10.70 -4.56 -22.95
C ASP A 512 11.30 -4.48 -21.51
N ARG A 513 10.44 -4.48 -20.47
CA ARG A 513 10.84 -4.34 -19.06
C ARG A 513 11.30 -5.64 -18.41
N GLY A 514 11.24 -6.77 -19.11
CA GLY A 514 11.48 -8.12 -18.59
C GLY A 514 12.81 -8.23 -17.84
N ALA A 515 13.92 -7.78 -18.44
CA ALA A 515 15.23 -7.80 -17.80
C ALA A 515 15.25 -7.00 -16.48
N ARG A 516 14.58 -5.84 -16.46
CA ARG A 516 14.55 -4.96 -15.27
C ARG A 516 13.74 -5.57 -14.13
N ASN A 517 12.58 -6.14 -14.47
CA ASN A 517 11.71 -6.79 -13.52
C ASN A 517 12.31 -8.09 -12.97
N LEU A 518 12.98 -8.88 -13.81
CA LEU A 518 13.76 -10.03 -13.34
C LEU A 518 14.89 -9.59 -12.40
N GLY A 519 15.58 -8.50 -12.72
CA GLY A 519 16.55 -7.87 -11.82
C GLY A 519 15.94 -7.52 -10.47
N ALA A 520 14.78 -6.85 -10.44
CA ALA A 520 14.06 -6.52 -9.20
C ALA A 520 13.71 -7.76 -8.37
N LEU A 521 13.20 -8.82 -9.01
CA LEU A 521 12.87 -10.08 -8.35
C LEU A 521 14.11 -10.78 -7.78
N LEU A 522 15.24 -10.75 -8.49
CA LEU A 522 16.51 -11.28 -8.02
C LEU A 522 17.03 -10.55 -6.77
N LEU A 523 16.98 -9.21 -6.77
CA LEU A 523 17.34 -8.38 -5.62
C LEU A 523 16.43 -8.66 -4.40
N ALA A 524 15.15 -8.95 -4.65
CA ALA A 524 14.19 -9.35 -3.62
C ALA A 524 14.46 -10.75 -3.05
N SER A 525 15.14 -11.63 -3.80
CA SER A 525 15.47 -13.00 -3.38
C SER A 525 16.83 -13.15 -2.70
N PHE A 526 17.56 -12.07 -2.41
CA PHE A 526 18.92 -12.15 -1.82
C PHE A 526 19.01 -12.97 -0.53
N GLN A 527 17.99 -12.93 0.32
CA GLN A 527 17.98 -13.71 1.57
C GLN A 527 17.91 -15.24 1.34
N CYS A 528 17.51 -15.67 0.15
CA CYS A 528 17.42 -17.09 -0.22
C CYS A 528 18.75 -17.64 -0.76
N VAL A 529 19.71 -16.77 -1.11
CA VAL A 529 21.03 -17.18 -1.58
C VAL A 529 21.81 -17.84 -0.43
N ARG A 530 22.46 -18.98 -0.73
CA ARG A 530 23.20 -19.80 0.25
C ARG A 530 24.70 -19.75 0.01
N ALA A 531 25.15 -19.66 -1.24
CA ALA A 531 26.55 -19.66 -1.61
C ALA A 531 26.85 -18.66 -2.74
N GLU A 532 28.11 -18.23 -2.85
CA GLU A 532 28.54 -17.20 -3.83
C GLU A 532 28.31 -17.61 -5.30
N ASP A 533 28.38 -18.91 -5.59
CA ASP A 533 28.17 -19.49 -6.90
C ASP A 533 26.68 -19.57 -7.31
N GLU A 534 25.76 -19.43 -6.35
CA GLU A 534 24.32 -19.44 -6.62
C GLU A 534 23.80 -18.11 -7.18
N ALA A 535 24.60 -17.03 -7.13
CA ALA A 535 24.10 -15.68 -7.42
C ALA A 535 25.20 -14.72 -7.92
N TYR A 536 25.31 -14.58 -9.25
CA TYR A 536 26.10 -13.53 -9.91
C TYR A 536 25.20 -12.62 -10.74
N PHE A 537 24.97 -11.41 -10.27
CA PHE A 537 24.06 -10.46 -10.91
C PHE A 537 24.83 -9.43 -11.70
N ALA A 538 24.61 -9.36 -13.02
CA ALA A 538 25.33 -8.42 -13.84
C ALA A 538 24.58 -7.90 -15.07
N GLY A 539 24.89 -6.67 -15.46
CA GLY A 539 24.57 -6.12 -16.78
C GLY A 539 23.10 -5.76 -17.02
N PHE A 540 22.35 -5.43 -15.97
CA PHE A 540 20.94 -5.01 -16.09
C PHE A 540 20.65 -3.72 -15.31
N GLN A 541 19.51 -3.11 -15.64
CA GLN A 541 18.99 -1.94 -14.93
C GLN A 541 17.76 -2.35 -14.11
N VAL A 542 17.50 -1.70 -12.99
CA VAL A 542 16.32 -1.95 -12.15
C VAL A 542 15.64 -0.61 -11.86
N ASP A 543 14.34 -0.54 -12.08
CA ASP A 543 13.54 0.65 -11.80
C ASP A 543 13.29 0.76 -10.28
N ASP A 544 12.62 -0.22 -9.69
CA ASP A 544 12.40 -0.32 -8.25
C ASP A 544 12.89 -1.67 -7.71
N ALA A 545 13.55 -1.63 -6.55
CA ALA A 545 14.00 -2.81 -5.84
C ALA A 545 13.56 -2.74 -4.37
N VAL A 546 13.20 -3.89 -3.81
CA VAL A 546 12.98 -4.04 -2.37
C VAL A 546 13.81 -5.23 -1.90
N THR A 547 14.59 -5.01 -0.85
CA THR A 547 15.35 -6.08 -0.19
C THR A 547 15.04 -6.02 1.31
N ARG A 548 14.88 -7.20 1.92
CA ARG A 548 14.61 -7.38 3.36
C ARG A 548 15.42 -8.59 3.86
N GLY A 549 15.50 -8.72 5.18
CA GLY A 549 16.19 -9.84 5.80
C GLY A 549 17.72 -9.70 5.73
N THR A 550 18.43 -10.81 5.90
CA THR A 550 19.89 -10.86 5.75
C THR A 550 20.24 -11.46 4.40
N ALA A 551 20.90 -10.68 3.54
CA ALA A 551 21.33 -11.13 2.23
C ALA A 551 22.37 -12.26 2.34
N GLY A 552 22.29 -13.24 1.45
CA GLY A 552 23.35 -14.21 1.23
C GLY A 552 24.56 -13.57 0.52
N PRO A 553 25.71 -14.26 0.51
CA PRO A 553 26.89 -13.78 -0.20
C PRO A 553 26.62 -13.75 -1.71
N THR A 554 26.87 -12.62 -2.36
CA THR A 554 26.45 -12.38 -3.75
C THR A 554 27.27 -11.26 -4.37
N LYS A 555 27.59 -11.40 -5.66
CA LYS A 555 28.28 -10.37 -6.44
C LYS A 555 27.30 -9.64 -7.37
N VAL A 556 27.31 -8.32 -7.32
CA VAL A 556 26.49 -7.43 -8.14
C VAL A 556 27.43 -6.56 -8.97
N SER A 557 27.44 -6.75 -10.30
CA SER A 557 28.41 -6.12 -11.20
C SER A 557 27.76 -5.38 -12.37
N GLY A 558 28.08 -4.09 -12.57
CA GLY A 558 27.59 -3.34 -13.73
C GLY A 558 26.06 -3.20 -13.76
N VAL A 559 25.45 -3.07 -12.59
CA VAL A 559 23.99 -2.91 -12.41
C VAL A 559 23.68 -1.44 -12.13
N VAL A 560 22.59 -0.92 -12.69
CA VAL A 560 22.05 0.40 -12.35
C VAL A 560 20.73 0.22 -11.62
N ILE A 561 20.63 0.74 -10.40
CA ILE A 561 19.42 0.67 -9.59
C ILE A 561 18.89 2.10 -9.41
N ASN A 562 17.70 2.39 -9.96
CA ASN A 562 17.11 3.71 -9.79
C ASN A 562 16.65 3.91 -8.35
N GLN A 563 16.01 2.92 -7.75
CA GLN A 563 15.65 2.98 -6.34
C GLN A 563 15.73 1.61 -5.66
N ILE A 564 16.26 1.60 -4.44
CA ILE A 564 16.24 0.42 -3.56
C ILE A 564 15.69 0.78 -2.19
N ASP A 565 14.66 0.08 -1.75
CA ASP A 565 14.20 0.06 -0.37
C ASP A 565 14.86 -1.12 0.35
N CYS A 566 15.74 -0.80 1.30
CA CYS A 566 16.50 -1.75 2.10
C CYS A 566 16.35 -1.53 3.62
N ARG A 567 15.22 -0.93 4.04
CA ARG A 567 14.86 -0.81 5.46
C ARG A 567 14.89 -2.17 6.15
N GLN A 568 15.54 -2.24 7.30
CA GLN A 568 15.79 -3.46 8.07
C GLN A 568 16.54 -4.57 7.31
N ALA A 569 17.17 -4.28 6.17
CA ALA A 569 17.96 -5.25 5.43
C ALA A 569 19.42 -5.25 5.87
N ASP A 570 20.04 -6.43 5.88
CA ASP A 570 21.48 -6.57 6.04
C ASP A 570 22.12 -6.95 4.71
N LEU A 571 22.78 -5.98 4.09
CA LEU A 571 23.46 -6.08 2.80
C LEU A 571 24.98 -6.24 2.95
N SER A 572 25.47 -6.51 4.17
CA SER A 572 26.91 -6.57 4.47
C SER A 572 27.66 -7.67 3.72
N ALA A 573 26.96 -8.74 3.32
CA ALA A 573 27.52 -9.87 2.57
C ALA A 573 27.60 -9.64 1.05
N LEU A 574 27.09 -8.51 0.54
CA LEU A 574 27.07 -8.22 -0.89
C LEU A 574 28.38 -7.57 -1.36
N GLU A 575 28.87 -7.97 -2.52
CA GLU A 575 29.98 -7.32 -3.21
C GLU A 575 29.47 -6.56 -4.44
N PHE A 576 29.56 -5.23 -4.41
CA PHE A 576 29.17 -4.36 -5.51
C PHE A 576 30.40 -3.93 -6.33
N LYS A 577 30.31 -4.07 -7.64
CA LYS A 577 31.35 -3.66 -8.60
C LYS A 577 30.71 -2.91 -9.76
N GLU A 578 31.22 -1.72 -10.09
CA GLU A 578 30.68 -0.93 -11.23
C GLU A 578 29.16 -0.71 -11.14
N THR A 579 28.60 -0.75 -9.93
CA THR A 579 27.16 -0.57 -9.67
C THR A 579 26.89 0.88 -9.30
N SER A 580 25.79 1.43 -9.81
CA SER A 580 25.31 2.75 -9.42
C SER A 580 23.90 2.64 -8.86
N ILE A 581 23.66 3.38 -7.77
CA ILE A 581 22.34 3.48 -7.13
C ILE A 581 21.95 4.95 -7.13
N ILE A 582 20.76 5.28 -7.64
CA ILE A 582 20.29 6.67 -7.67
C ILE A 582 19.69 7.04 -6.30
N SER A 583 18.71 6.26 -5.82
CA SER A 583 18.01 6.49 -4.56
C SER A 583 18.06 5.26 -3.64
N VAL A 584 18.32 5.48 -2.35
CA VAL A 584 18.27 4.45 -1.30
C VAL A 584 17.26 4.87 -0.24
N ILE A 585 16.34 3.98 0.11
CA ILE A 585 15.48 4.12 1.28
C ILE A 585 15.99 3.13 2.34
N ALA A 586 16.38 3.63 3.51
CA ALA A 586 17.03 2.83 4.55
C ALA A 586 16.71 3.38 5.95
N ASP A 587 16.94 2.57 6.98
CA ASP A 587 16.71 2.94 8.38
C ASP A 587 17.94 2.62 9.25
N ASP A 588 17.80 2.84 10.56
CA ASP A 588 18.86 2.57 11.53
C ASP A 588 19.18 1.07 11.65
N ALA A 589 18.27 0.19 11.24
CA ALA A 589 18.44 -1.25 11.23
C ALA A 589 19.15 -1.78 9.97
N SER A 590 19.24 -0.97 8.90
CA SER A 590 19.94 -1.32 7.66
C SER A 590 21.46 -1.47 7.88
N ARG A 591 22.09 -2.44 7.21
CA ARG A 591 23.56 -2.64 7.23
C ARG A 591 24.10 -2.76 5.81
N PHE A 592 25.30 -2.23 5.58
CA PHE A 592 25.88 -2.11 4.25
C PHE A 592 27.28 -2.73 4.19
N SER A 593 27.64 -3.28 3.03
CA SER A 593 28.99 -3.76 2.78
C SER A 593 29.93 -2.61 2.44
N SER A 594 31.24 -2.85 2.53
CA SER A 594 32.26 -1.83 2.20
C SER A 594 32.27 -1.42 0.73
N SER A 595 31.79 -2.30 -0.14
CA SER A 595 31.66 -2.06 -1.57
C SER A 595 30.38 -1.28 -1.95
N PHE A 596 29.44 -1.10 -1.02
CA PHE A 596 28.16 -0.46 -1.32
C PHE A 596 28.36 0.95 -1.91
N PRO A 597 27.78 1.28 -3.07
CA PRO A 597 28.01 2.56 -3.73
C PRO A 597 27.38 3.73 -2.95
N VAL A 598 27.94 4.93 -3.05
CA VAL A 598 27.28 6.15 -2.52
C VAL A 598 26.09 6.47 -3.43
N PRO A 599 24.84 6.45 -2.95
CA PRO A 599 23.71 6.87 -3.77
C PRO A 599 23.68 8.39 -3.96
N ARG A 600 22.91 8.86 -4.94
CA ARG A 600 22.67 10.31 -5.13
C ARG A 600 21.73 10.87 -4.07
N VAL A 601 20.76 10.07 -3.63
CA VAL A 601 19.77 10.43 -2.62
C VAL A 601 19.63 9.29 -1.62
N LEU A 602 19.59 9.64 -0.34
CA LEU A 602 19.20 8.74 0.74
C LEU A 602 17.94 9.27 1.41
N VAL A 603 16.95 8.41 1.60
CA VAL A 603 15.70 8.69 2.33
C VAL A 603 15.72 7.85 3.59
N ASP A 604 15.61 8.50 4.76
CA ASP A 604 15.55 7.80 6.04
C ASP A 604 14.13 7.34 6.40
N GLU A 605 13.98 6.70 7.57
CA GLU A 605 12.70 6.19 8.08
C GLU A 605 11.63 7.28 8.29
N GLY A 606 12.05 8.53 8.54
CA GLY A 606 11.18 9.68 8.70
C GLY A 606 10.85 10.39 7.38
N GLY A 607 11.31 9.85 6.25
CA GLY A 607 11.12 10.45 4.93
C GLY A 607 12.02 11.67 4.65
N ALA A 608 13.00 11.95 5.51
CA ALA A 608 13.95 13.02 5.30
C ALA A 608 14.97 12.63 4.23
N GLN A 609 15.27 13.55 3.33
CA GLN A 609 16.17 13.32 2.21
C GLN A 609 17.55 13.94 2.45
N LEU A 610 18.57 13.10 2.34
CA LEU A 610 19.98 13.51 2.26
C LEU A 610 20.41 13.42 0.79
N SER A 611 20.90 14.52 0.25
CA SER A 611 21.45 14.61 -1.12
C SER A 611 22.94 15.00 -1.16
N ASP A 612 23.49 15.37 0.00
CA ASP A 612 24.91 15.65 0.15
C ASP A 612 25.70 14.34 0.21
N ALA A 613 26.54 14.10 -0.79
CA ALA A 613 27.30 12.86 -0.92
C ALA A 613 28.21 12.56 0.29
N ALA A 614 28.77 13.58 0.95
CA ALA A 614 29.63 13.41 2.12
C ALA A 614 28.80 12.97 3.34
N LYS A 615 27.63 13.60 3.56
CA LYS A 615 26.70 13.21 4.63
C LYS A 615 26.13 11.82 4.43
N ILE A 616 25.80 11.46 3.18
CA ILE A 616 25.33 10.12 2.81
C ILE A 616 26.42 9.09 3.11
N ALA A 617 27.68 9.35 2.71
CA ALA A 617 28.80 8.47 2.99
C ALA A 617 28.99 8.26 4.50
N GLU A 618 28.98 9.33 5.30
CA GLU A 618 29.06 9.25 6.76
C GLU A 618 27.91 8.43 7.36
N TRP A 619 26.69 8.61 6.85
CA TRP A 619 25.51 7.86 7.31
C TRP A 619 25.64 6.36 7.02
N LEU A 620 26.12 5.99 5.83
CA LEU A 620 26.35 4.59 5.44
C LEU A 620 27.52 3.97 6.23
N ASP A 621 28.58 4.73 6.46
CA ASP A 621 29.77 4.29 7.18
C ASP A 621 29.45 3.94 8.64
N LYS A 622 28.59 4.73 9.29
CA LYS A 622 28.05 4.42 10.63
C LYS A 622 27.29 3.09 10.69
N ARG A 623 26.84 2.57 9.54
CA ARG A 623 26.03 1.34 9.40
C ARG A 623 26.78 0.20 8.72
N GLY A 624 28.11 0.20 8.81
CA GLY A 624 28.96 -0.96 8.46
C GLY A 624 29.69 -0.86 7.13
N ARG A 625 29.44 0.19 6.33
CA ARG A 625 30.17 0.39 5.07
C ARG A 625 31.67 0.67 5.31
N SER A 626 32.03 1.40 6.36
CA SER A 626 33.44 1.63 6.68
C SER A 626 34.00 0.52 7.57
N ALA A 627 35.23 0.12 7.31
CA ALA A 627 36.00 -0.79 8.18
C ALA A 627 36.40 -0.14 9.52
N LYS A 628 36.29 1.19 9.65
CA LYS A 628 36.50 1.92 10.90
C LYS A 628 35.14 2.13 11.57
N PRO A 629 34.79 1.36 12.62
CA PRO A 629 33.51 1.52 13.28
C PRO A 629 33.39 2.92 13.87
N ALA A 630 32.30 3.62 13.56
CA ALA A 630 31.90 4.77 14.36
C ALA A 630 31.61 4.27 15.78
N SER A 631 32.13 4.97 16.80
CA SER A 631 31.89 4.60 18.20
C SER A 631 30.38 4.53 18.47
N ASN A 632 29.87 3.35 18.80
CA ASN A 632 28.50 3.20 19.29
C ASN A 632 28.56 3.10 20.82
N LEU A 633 27.83 3.99 21.51
CA LEU A 633 27.76 4.02 22.97
C LEU A 633 26.93 2.85 23.55
N VAL A 634 26.13 2.18 22.71
CA VAL A 634 25.19 1.11 23.12
C VAL A 634 25.78 -0.28 22.93
N VAL A 635 26.38 -0.54 21.77
CA VAL A 635 26.96 -1.86 21.44
C VAL A 635 28.48 -1.74 21.44
N SER A 636 29.15 -2.44 22.36
CA SER A 636 30.60 -2.42 22.46
C SER A 636 31.26 -3.01 21.21
N ASP A 637 32.48 -2.55 20.90
CA ASP A 637 33.26 -3.09 19.77
C ASP A 637 33.54 -4.59 19.92
N LYS A 638 33.60 -5.09 21.17
CA LYS A 638 33.73 -6.52 21.47
C LYS A 638 32.52 -7.29 20.96
N VAL A 639 31.30 -6.85 21.31
CA VAL A 639 30.05 -7.46 20.83
C VAL A 639 29.92 -7.36 19.31
N LYS A 640 30.15 -6.19 18.72
CA LYS A 640 30.01 -5.98 17.25
C LYS A 640 30.89 -6.90 16.41
N LYS A 641 32.10 -7.19 16.89
CA LYS A 641 33.05 -8.11 16.21
C LYS A 641 32.75 -9.58 16.49
N HIS A 642 32.00 -9.88 17.54
CA HIS A 642 31.67 -11.24 17.92
C HIS A 642 30.55 -11.82 17.04
N ARG A 643 30.62 -13.11 16.74
CA ARG A 643 29.66 -13.81 15.88
C ARG A 643 28.22 -13.73 16.39
N VAL A 644 28.04 -13.63 17.71
CA VAL A 644 26.72 -13.50 18.36
C VAL A 644 25.91 -12.30 17.83
N TYR A 645 26.58 -11.20 17.48
CA TYR A 645 25.91 -10.01 16.96
C TYR A 645 25.35 -10.24 15.56
N ALA A 646 26.07 -10.97 14.71
CA ALA A 646 25.56 -11.39 13.40
C ALA A 646 24.37 -12.36 13.53
N VAL A 647 24.40 -13.27 14.52
CA VAL A 647 23.28 -14.19 14.81
C VAL A 647 22.05 -13.42 15.29
N LEU A 648 22.22 -12.47 16.22
CA LEU A 648 21.15 -11.58 16.69
C LEU A 648 20.53 -10.79 15.53
N GLY A 649 21.37 -10.16 14.72
CA GLY A 649 20.93 -9.39 13.56
C GLY A 649 20.14 -10.23 12.57
N ARG A 650 20.61 -11.46 12.30
CA ARG A 650 19.90 -12.40 11.44
C ARG A 650 18.54 -12.79 12.02
N ALA A 651 18.51 -13.19 13.29
CA ALA A 651 17.29 -13.63 13.97
C ALA A 651 16.24 -12.51 14.06
N CYS A 652 16.65 -11.28 14.34
CA CYS A 652 15.75 -10.12 14.44
C CYS A 652 15.17 -9.68 13.09
N ARG A 653 15.89 -9.91 11.98
CA ARG A 653 15.46 -9.56 10.62
C ARG A 653 14.65 -10.65 9.93
N MET A 654 14.44 -11.79 10.59
CA MET A 654 13.56 -12.83 10.05
C MET A 654 12.11 -12.37 10.09
N ARG A 655 11.43 -12.44 8.94
CA ARG A 655 10.00 -12.11 8.85
C ARG A 655 9.09 -13.27 9.24
N GLN A 656 9.69 -14.46 9.43
CA GLN A 656 9.00 -15.58 10.03
C GLN A 656 8.62 -15.24 11.45
N TYR A 657 7.41 -15.64 11.79
CA TYR A 657 6.81 -15.25 13.04
C TYR A 657 7.27 -16.11 14.22
N TRP A 658 7.53 -17.40 14.00
CA TRP A 658 8.20 -18.29 14.94
C TRP A 658 9.39 -18.97 14.26
N LEU A 659 10.51 -19.08 14.97
CA LEU A 659 11.62 -19.94 14.60
C LEU A 659 11.40 -21.31 15.24
N ARG A 660 11.23 -22.34 14.41
CA ARG A 660 11.04 -23.72 14.88
C ARG A 660 12.39 -24.42 14.95
N ASP A 661 12.64 -25.09 16.07
CA ASP A 661 13.75 -26.05 16.18
C ASP A 661 13.37 -27.38 15.49
N GLY A 662 13.98 -27.63 14.33
CA GLY A 662 13.69 -28.76 13.45
C GLY A 662 14.47 -28.69 12.14
N ASP A 663 14.44 -29.77 11.35
CA ASP A 663 15.15 -29.91 10.06
C ASP A 663 14.32 -29.46 8.84
N ASP A 664 13.17 -28.81 9.09
CA ASP A 664 12.21 -28.42 8.06
C ASP A 664 12.31 -26.93 7.68
N ASP A 665 13.14 -26.12 8.36
CA ASP A 665 13.26 -24.67 8.16
C ASP A 665 14.70 -24.21 7.96
N VAL A 666 15.10 -24.09 6.69
CA VAL A 666 16.47 -23.69 6.34
C VAL A 666 16.86 -22.33 6.93
N HIS A 667 15.92 -21.39 7.05
CA HIS A 667 16.23 -20.04 7.53
C HIS A 667 16.35 -20.00 9.06
N ALA A 668 15.44 -20.68 9.76
CA ALA A 668 15.52 -20.79 11.22
C ALA A 668 16.73 -21.63 11.65
N GLU A 669 17.04 -22.72 10.95
CA GLU A 669 18.21 -23.56 11.22
C GLU A 669 19.52 -22.77 11.21
N ARG A 670 19.69 -21.83 10.27
CA ARG A 670 20.88 -20.96 10.19
C ARG A 670 21.10 -20.12 11.44
N VAL A 671 20.06 -19.89 12.23
CA VAL A 671 20.12 -19.18 13.51
C VAL A 671 20.22 -20.19 14.65
N LEU A 672 19.29 -21.14 14.72
CA LEU A 672 19.13 -22.05 15.86
C LEU A 672 20.29 -23.06 16.00
N LYS A 673 20.91 -23.47 14.88
CA LYS A 673 22.09 -24.36 14.89
C LYS A 673 23.42 -23.60 15.05
N ASP A 674 23.41 -22.27 15.17
CA ASP A 674 24.65 -21.52 15.41
C ASP A 674 25.18 -21.79 16.83
N PRO A 675 26.50 -22.04 17.02
CA PRO A 675 27.06 -22.28 18.35
C PRO A 675 26.82 -21.17 19.39
N ASN A 676 26.56 -19.94 18.94
CA ASN A 676 26.30 -18.80 19.82
C ASN A 676 24.81 -18.61 20.15
N TRP A 677 23.91 -19.37 19.52
CA TRP A 677 22.48 -19.28 19.77
C TRP A 677 22.10 -19.58 21.23
N PRO A 678 22.64 -20.60 21.91
CA PRO A 678 22.30 -20.85 23.32
C PRO A 678 22.60 -19.67 24.24
N THR A 679 23.77 -19.03 24.08
CA THR A 679 24.15 -17.82 24.82
C THR A 679 23.20 -16.67 24.52
N LEU A 680 22.96 -16.39 23.23
CA LEU A 680 22.05 -15.34 22.79
C LEU A 680 20.62 -15.56 23.31
N SER A 681 20.11 -16.78 23.20
CA SER A 681 18.78 -17.20 23.63
C SER A 681 18.59 -16.96 25.13
N SER A 682 19.59 -17.27 25.94
CA SER A 682 19.57 -17.02 27.38
C SER A 682 19.48 -15.52 27.70
N VAL A 683 20.32 -14.70 27.08
CA VAL A 683 20.35 -13.24 27.32
C VAL A 683 19.06 -12.57 26.84
N LEU A 684 18.54 -12.96 25.67
CA LEU A 684 17.26 -12.45 25.16
C LEU A 684 16.10 -12.82 26.10
N LYS A 685 16.07 -14.05 26.62
CA LYS A 685 15.04 -14.51 27.56
C LYS A 685 15.10 -13.74 28.88
N GLN A 686 16.29 -13.54 29.44
CA GLN A 686 16.50 -12.79 30.68
C GLN A 686 16.01 -11.34 30.58
N ASN A 687 16.16 -10.72 29.41
CA ASN A 687 15.75 -9.35 29.16
C ASN A 687 14.34 -9.21 28.57
N GLY A 688 13.55 -10.30 28.52
CA GLY A 688 12.15 -10.26 28.06
C GLY A 688 11.96 -10.15 26.54
N PHE A 689 13.04 -10.21 25.76
CA PHE A 689 13.02 -10.15 24.30
C PHE A 689 12.78 -11.51 23.61
N LEU A 690 12.73 -12.62 24.36
CA LEU A 690 12.49 -13.95 23.79
C LEU A 690 11.37 -14.68 24.52
N ARG A 691 10.38 -15.13 23.73
CA ARG A 691 9.35 -16.07 24.16
C ARG A 691 9.69 -17.46 23.60
N ILE A 692 9.78 -18.45 24.49
CA ILE A 692 10.05 -19.85 24.13
C ILE A 692 8.83 -20.68 24.50
N GLU A 693 8.34 -21.47 23.56
CA GLU A 693 7.25 -22.39 23.82
C GLU A 693 7.61 -23.80 23.33
N LYS A 694 7.43 -24.80 24.19
CA LYS A 694 7.46 -26.20 23.75
C LYS A 694 6.07 -26.56 23.29
N ARG A 695 5.94 -27.03 22.05
CA ARG A 695 4.63 -27.34 21.48
C ARG A 695 4.70 -28.65 20.69
N ASP A 696 3.61 -29.40 20.74
CA ASP A 696 3.41 -30.57 19.89
C ASP A 696 3.21 -30.10 18.45
N ALA A 697 4.06 -30.55 17.55
CA ALA A 697 3.95 -30.31 16.12
C ALA A 697 3.63 -31.63 15.42
N SER A 698 3.55 -31.64 14.08
CA SER A 698 3.58 -32.87 13.29
C SER A 698 4.93 -33.59 13.48
N GLY A 699 5.11 -34.27 14.62
CA GLY A 699 6.36 -34.83 15.13
C GLY A 699 6.48 -34.78 16.66
N GLY A 700 7.69 -34.99 17.19
CA GLY A 700 7.98 -34.79 18.62
C GLY A 700 7.89 -33.32 19.02
N ALA A 701 7.66 -33.04 20.31
CA ALA A 701 7.57 -31.68 20.82
C ALA A 701 8.89 -30.90 20.59
N SER A 702 8.83 -29.84 19.78
CA SER A 702 9.97 -28.96 19.50
C SER A 702 9.80 -27.60 20.20
N PRO A 703 10.91 -26.93 20.60
CA PRO A 703 10.84 -25.55 21.02
C PRO A 703 10.62 -24.62 19.81
N PHE A 704 9.75 -23.63 20.02
CA PHE A 704 9.50 -22.51 19.12
C PHE A 704 9.97 -21.22 19.79
N TYR A 705 10.69 -20.39 19.05
CA TYR A 705 11.28 -19.16 19.52
C TYR A 705 10.65 -17.96 18.81
N HIS A 706 10.21 -16.97 19.58
CA HIS A 706 9.70 -15.70 19.06
C HIS A 706 10.47 -14.54 19.69
N ILE A 707 11.16 -13.77 18.85
CA ILE A 707 11.89 -12.59 19.27
C ILE A 707 10.93 -11.41 19.26
N ARG A 708 10.74 -10.81 20.45
CA ARG A 708 9.88 -9.65 20.66
C ARG A 708 10.64 -8.37 20.40
N HIS A 709 9.94 -7.38 19.85
CA HIS A 709 10.49 -6.04 19.63
C HIS A 709 11.85 -6.04 18.89
N SER A 710 11.98 -6.88 17.87
CA SER A 710 13.23 -7.03 17.10
C SER A 710 13.76 -5.71 16.54
N GLU A 711 12.87 -4.81 16.13
CA GLU A 711 13.20 -3.47 15.63
C GLU A 711 13.93 -2.62 16.68
N ARG A 712 13.51 -2.69 17.96
CA ARG A 712 14.18 -1.98 19.07
C ARG A 712 15.61 -2.46 19.22
N LEU A 713 15.83 -3.78 19.18
CA LEU A 713 17.16 -4.39 19.25
C LEU A 713 18.06 -3.99 18.07
N LEU A 714 17.51 -3.92 16.85
CA LEU A 714 18.26 -3.56 15.64
C LEU A 714 18.59 -2.07 15.53
N SER A 715 17.74 -1.20 16.11
CA SER A 715 17.90 0.26 16.07
C SER A 715 19.07 0.77 16.91
N GLU A 716 19.49 0.00 17.93
CA GLU A 716 20.62 0.34 18.81
C GLU A 716 20.52 1.75 19.44
N ARG A 717 19.28 2.22 19.71
CA ARG A 717 19.04 3.57 20.24
C ARG A 717 19.52 3.70 21.69
N SER A 718 20.35 4.70 21.95
CA SER A 718 20.89 4.97 23.29
C SER A 718 19.85 5.45 24.30
N THR A 719 18.69 5.93 23.83
CA THR A 719 17.56 6.34 24.65
C THR A 719 16.76 5.16 25.19
N ASP A 720 16.93 3.96 24.64
CA ASP A 720 16.21 2.76 25.06
C ASP A 720 16.97 2.02 26.16
N THR A 721 16.57 2.25 27.41
CA THR A 721 17.25 1.68 28.59
C THR A 721 17.23 0.15 28.63
N GLU A 722 16.21 -0.51 28.06
CA GLU A 722 16.12 -1.97 28.02
C GLU A 722 17.09 -2.55 26.99
N VAL A 723 17.21 -1.90 25.83
CA VAL A 723 18.17 -2.28 24.78
C VAL A 723 19.62 -2.07 25.25
N VAL A 724 19.90 -0.94 25.91
CA VAL A 724 21.23 -0.67 26.51
C VAL A 724 21.60 -1.75 27.53
N LYS A 725 20.65 -2.11 28.41
CA LYS A 725 20.87 -3.19 29.38
C LYS A 725 21.11 -4.54 28.70
N PHE A 726 20.31 -4.88 27.68
CA PHE A 726 20.48 -6.11 26.92
C PHE A 726 21.88 -6.23 26.31
N PHE A 727 22.39 -5.18 25.66
CA PHE A 727 23.72 -5.22 25.05
C PHE A 727 24.86 -5.28 26.07
N LYS A 728 24.67 -4.71 27.26
CA LYS A 728 25.60 -4.88 28.39
C LYS A 728 25.63 -6.32 28.88
N ASP A 729 24.46 -6.91 29.15
CA ASP A 729 24.35 -8.31 29.57
C ASP A 729 24.92 -9.26 28.50
N LEU A 730 24.78 -8.91 27.21
CA LEU A 730 25.35 -9.67 26.11
C LEU A 730 26.89 -9.57 26.07
N ASP A 731 27.46 -8.41 26.36
CA ASP A 731 28.91 -8.21 26.44
C ASP A 731 29.54 -8.96 27.63
N ASP A 732 28.83 -9.03 28.75
CA ASP A 732 29.24 -9.79 29.94
C ASP A 732 29.17 -11.32 29.71
N ALA A 733 28.30 -11.77 28.79
CA ALA A 733 28.07 -13.19 28.50
C ALA A 733 29.03 -13.80 27.46
N ILE A 734 29.74 -12.97 26.68
CA ILE A 734 30.75 -13.37 25.68
C ILE A 734 32.16 -13.08 26.16
#